data_AF-A0A7W1UUA2-F1
#
_entry.id   AF-A0A7W1UUA2-F1
#
_cell.length_a   1.000
_cell.length_b   1.000
_cell.length_c   1.000
_cell.angle_alpha   90.00
_cell.angle_beta   90.00
_cell.angle_gamma   90.00
#
_symmetry.space_group_name_H-M   'P 1'
#
loop_
_entity.id
_entity.type
_entity.pdbx_description
1 polymer ?
#
loop_
_entity_poly.entity_id
_entity_poly.type
_entity_poly.pdbx_seq_one_letter_code
_entity_poly.pdbx_strand_id
1 'polypeptide(L)'
;MTGTVDDSDLANERWTADVVLADGESVMIRAMVPGEAEALRAFHRRQSPDSIYRRFFSPKPEMTPEMADYFTAVDPDHRTALAVWRGDDLIGWASYERWASRDDAEVAFMVDDDHRGKGIATLLLEHLAAIARGHGITRFTAETLADNRAMLTVFAKAGWPVHQKFDSGVIDVDFDLTDDAAFVGSVERREQRADSKAMARLLLPRTVAVVGASDTPRTVGDALWRHLRGSFSGPLYAVNPNHDTVGGVHAYRSVIDIPDDVSLAVIAVPIADVVATVRQCITKHVRGAVIVTDLEESDVDVASLVAEARHSGMRVIGPASMGIASPNIGFQAALVDVHLPPGNVAVSMQSGTLGGSLLRQAADLSLGLSWFVSLGDKCDVSGNDLLQFWSDDEATSVIALYTETFGNPRKFARIARRVARTRPIVAVRTGAAAITDSTGAIYQQAGVIEVPTVTALLDTARVLASQPIPAGPRVAVLTNSRSPGTLAEAALTAAGLVTAPQRLRVNHRAPSGEYAAAITATLSDKDIDALLVIYAPAVEATVSNVAPEIDRAAGGATKPVLAVMLGSRDGPVLSGSQVPSFSFPETAAAVLGRMWAYGQWRALEAEGASDDLADVLFDDAHAIIDAALAAGTDELSFAETCRVLESYGIPVATAGDADSAESAVVEARRIGYPVGMKAQRRRIGRSVHAGVALDLTDDDDVVMAFGTMRESLGDDAASVTVQRMVPPGVDVRVRARAGERIGPVVDVGLGGVQADVIDSGVHRLAPLSPSGARQLLETSRVAMALHEAGLPADRLVDVIVRVSRLSFEHAELTEIELNPVIVSEGGIWATDV
;
A
#
# COMPACT_ATOMS: atom_id res chain seq x y z
N MET A 1 -1.86 -0.64 -12.35
CA MET A 1 -0.89 0.29 -12.96
C MET A 1 0.23 0.57 -11.96
N THR A 2 1.39 -0.08 -12.12
CA THR A 2 2.31 -0.40 -11.00
C THR A 2 3.82 -0.24 -11.27
N GLY A 3 4.21 0.36 -12.40
CA GLY A 3 5.43 1.17 -12.46
C GLY A 3 5.02 2.64 -12.39
N THR A 4 5.89 3.55 -11.97
CA THR A 4 5.77 4.94 -12.41
C THR A 4 5.76 4.94 -13.94
N VAL A 5 4.59 4.97 -14.55
CA VAL A 5 4.43 5.54 -15.88
C VAL A 5 4.32 7.03 -15.59
N ASP A 6 5.43 7.73 -15.73
CA ASP A 6 5.40 9.17 -15.87
C ASP A 6 4.70 9.42 -17.21
N ASP A 7 3.60 10.18 -17.26
CA ASP A 7 2.88 10.46 -18.51
C ASP A 7 3.78 11.11 -19.58
N SER A 8 4.94 11.65 -19.16
CA SER A 8 5.98 12.14 -20.06
C SER A 8 6.77 11.07 -20.82
N ASP A 9 6.68 9.78 -20.42
CA ASP A 9 7.33 8.65 -21.10
C ASP A 9 6.50 8.06 -22.25
N LEU A 10 5.20 8.38 -22.33
CA LEU A 10 4.34 7.97 -23.45
C LEU A 10 4.70 8.67 -24.77
N ALA A 11 5.47 9.76 -24.70
CA ALA A 11 5.85 10.58 -25.84
C ALA A 11 7.19 10.18 -26.51
N ASN A 12 7.97 9.25 -25.94
CA ASN A 12 9.29 8.89 -26.45
C ASN A 12 9.40 7.38 -26.76
N GLU A 13 10.01 7.06 -27.90
CA GLU A 13 10.24 5.74 -28.53
C GLU A 13 11.03 4.69 -27.69
N ARG A 14 10.98 4.71 -26.35
CA ARG A 14 11.77 3.81 -25.47
C ARG A 14 11.03 3.38 -24.20
N TRP A 15 9.90 2.68 -24.35
CA TRP A 15 9.28 1.96 -23.23
C TRP A 15 10.31 1.08 -22.52
N THR A 16 10.57 1.31 -21.23
CA THR A 16 11.53 0.56 -20.40
C THR A 16 11.00 0.40 -18.98
N ALA A 17 11.12 -0.80 -18.41
CA ALA A 17 10.67 -1.11 -17.05
C ALA A 17 11.54 -2.19 -16.39
N ASP A 18 11.99 -1.94 -15.16
CA ASP A 18 12.64 -2.94 -14.31
C ASP A 18 11.57 -3.77 -13.57
N VAL A 19 11.51 -5.07 -13.84
CA VAL A 19 10.53 -5.99 -13.27
C VAL A 19 11.18 -7.13 -12.49
N VAL A 20 10.43 -7.70 -11.56
CA VAL A 20 10.84 -8.89 -10.80
C VAL A 20 10.08 -10.10 -11.32
N LEU A 21 10.80 -11.16 -11.67
CA LEU A 21 10.24 -12.42 -12.13
C LEU A 21 9.64 -13.24 -10.97
N ALA A 22 8.82 -14.24 -11.32
CA ALA A 22 8.14 -15.09 -10.34
C ALA A 22 9.07 -15.91 -9.44
N ASP A 23 10.36 -15.98 -9.74
CA ASP A 23 11.39 -16.61 -8.93
C ASP A 23 12.20 -15.61 -8.08
N GLY A 24 11.89 -14.30 -8.16
CA GLY A 24 12.57 -13.20 -7.47
C GLY A 24 13.77 -12.62 -8.23
N GLU A 25 14.01 -13.01 -9.47
CA GLU A 25 15.07 -12.43 -10.31
C GLU A 25 14.63 -11.09 -10.90
N SER A 26 15.46 -10.04 -10.77
CA SER A 26 15.20 -8.76 -11.45
C SER A 26 15.69 -8.81 -12.89
N VAL A 27 14.89 -8.29 -13.82
CA VAL A 27 15.17 -8.20 -15.25
C VAL A 27 14.61 -6.89 -15.81
N MET A 28 15.07 -6.47 -16.98
CA MET A 28 14.60 -5.28 -17.66
C MET A 28 13.70 -5.66 -18.83
N ILE A 29 12.52 -5.06 -18.94
CA ILE A 29 11.67 -5.11 -20.12
C ILE A 29 11.84 -3.81 -20.89
N ARG A 30 12.08 -3.86 -22.20
CA ARG A 30 12.10 -2.67 -23.03
C ARG A 30 11.71 -2.91 -24.47
N ALA A 31 11.32 -1.85 -25.17
CA ALA A 31 11.12 -1.89 -26.62
C ALA A 31 12.39 -2.33 -27.34
N MET A 32 12.21 -3.21 -28.33
CA MET A 32 13.31 -3.59 -29.22
C MET A 32 13.71 -2.42 -30.12
N VAL A 33 14.99 -2.34 -30.45
CA VAL A 33 15.51 -1.35 -31.41
C VAL A 33 16.22 -2.03 -32.59
N PRO A 34 16.29 -1.38 -33.78
CA PRO A 34 16.88 -2.00 -34.98
C PRO A 34 18.29 -2.58 -34.80
N GLY A 35 19.10 -2.02 -33.90
CA GLY A 35 20.44 -2.51 -33.58
C GLY A 35 20.50 -3.89 -32.92
N GLU A 36 19.36 -4.49 -32.54
CA GLU A 36 19.28 -5.72 -31.73
C GLU A 36 18.94 -6.97 -32.52
N ALA A 37 18.87 -6.86 -33.85
CA ALA A 37 18.55 -7.98 -34.73
C ALA A 37 19.45 -9.21 -34.47
N GLU A 38 20.74 -9.01 -34.20
CA GLU A 38 21.65 -10.13 -33.92
C GLU A 38 21.39 -10.78 -32.56
N ALA A 39 21.01 -10.01 -31.53
CA ALA A 39 20.65 -10.57 -30.23
C ALA A 39 19.39 -11.44 -30.35
N LEU A 40 18.38 -10.99 -31.11
CA LEU A 40 17.18 -11.76 -31.40
C LEU A 40 17.47 -13.04 -32.20
N ARG A 41 18.38 -12.97 -33.18
CA ARG A 41 18.81 -14.16 -33.94
C ARG A 41 19.60 -15.14 -33.06
N ALA A 42 20.46 -14.64 -32.18
CA ALA A 42 21.19 -15.47 -31.22
C ALA A 42 20.23 -16.17 -30.24
N PHE A 43 19.24 -15.43 -29.72
CA PHE A 43 18.14 -15.97 -28.93
C PHE A 43 17.38 -17.06 -29.67
N HIS A 44 17.04 -16.86 -30.95
CA HIS A 44 16.30 -17.83 -31.73
C HIS A 44 17.11 -19.12 -31.98
N ARG A 45 18.40 -19.02 -32.32
CA ARG A 45 19.26 -20.19 -32.62
C ARG A 45 19.43 -21.16 -31.45
N ARG A 46 19.31 -20.69 -30.21
CA ARG A 46 19.47 -21.52 -29.01
C ARG A 46 18.17 -22.17 -28.51
N GLN A 47 17.01 -21.82 -29.09
CA GLN A 47 15.75 -22.43 -28.70
C GLN A 47 15.62 -23.84 -29.28
N SER A 48 14.88 -24.71 -28.59
CA SER A 48 14.62 -26.06 -29.09
C SER A 48 13.71 -26.06 -30.33
N PRO A 49 13.82 -27.08 -31.20
CA PRO A 49 12.95 -27.22 -32.37
C PRO A 49 11.46 -27.23 -32.04
N ASP A 50 11.08 -27.77 -30.87
CA ASP A 50 9.70 -27.81 -30.39
C ASP A 50 9.17 -26.39 -30.08
N SER A 51 9.98 -25.54 -29.43
CA SER A 51 9.63 -24.14 -29.13
C SER A 51 9.41 -23.32 -30.40
N ILE A 52 10.33 -23.48 -31.36
CA ILE A 52 10.25 -22.85 -32.67
C ILE A 52 8.99 -23.31 -33.41
N TYR A 53 8.74 -24.63 -33.43
CA TYR A 53 7.57 -25.18 -34.10
C TYR A 53 6.26 -24.67 -33.48
N ARG A 54 6.16 -24.63 -32.15
CA ARG A 54 4.99 -24.10 -31.44
C ARG A 54 4.75 -22.60 -31.68
N ARG A 55 5.81 -21.82 -31.91
CA ARG A 55 5.73 -20.37 -32.16
C ARG A 55 5.36 -20.03 -33.61
N PHE A 56 5.90 -20.78 -34.57
CA PHE A 56 5.79 -20.45 -36.00
C PHE A 56 4.94 -21.44 -36.80
N PHE A 57 4.36 -22.45 -36.15
CA PHE A 57 3.57 -23.53 -36.76
C PHE A 57 4.31 -24.25 -37.90
N SER A 58 5.64 -24.13 -37.93
CA SER A 58 6.51 -24.62 -38.99
C SER A 58 7.97 -24.74 -38.48
N PRO A 59 8.76 -25.69 -39.00
CA PRO A 59 10.17 -25.80 -38.67
C PRO A 59 10.94 -24.63 -39.30
N LYS A 60 11.33 -23.66 -38.46
CA LYS A 60 12.17 -22.52 -38.85
C LYS A 60 13.45 -22.55 -38.02
N PRO A 61 14.50 -23.29 -38.41
CA PRO A 61 15.70 -23.43 -37.57
C PRO A 61 16.51 -22.12 -37.46
N GLU A 62 16.35 -21.21 -38.42
CA GLU A 62 17.01 -19.91 -38.43
C GLU A 62 16.01 -18.78 -38.60
N MET A 63 16.31 -17.64 -37.98
CA MET A 63 15.62 -16.38 -38.20
C MET A 63 16.38 -15.59 -39.28
N THR A 64 15.70 -15.26 -40.38
CA THR A 64 16.30 -14.49 -41.48
C THR A 64 16.54 -13.04 -41.03
N PRO A 65 17.48 -12.31 -41.67
CA PRO A 65 17.69 -10.89 -41.38
C PRO A 65 16.40 -10.08 -41.52
N GLU A 66 15.59 -10.34 -42.55
CA GLU A 66 14.34 -9.63 -42.78
C GLU A 66 13.32 -9.87 -41.64
N MET A 67 13.26 -11.09 -41.10
CA MET A 67 12.41 -11.39 -39.94
C MET A 67 12.91 -10.72 -38.67
N ALA A 68 14.23 -10.64 -38.47
CA ALA A 68 14.80 -9.98 -37.31
C ALA A 68 14.55 -8.47 -37.36
N ASP A 69 14.80 -7.83 -38.51
CA ASP A 69 14.53 -6.42 -38.75
C ASP A 69 13.03 -6.10 -38.60
N TYR A 70 12.17 -7.03 -39.02
CA TYR A 70 10.72 -6.91 -38.87
C TYR A 70 10.28 -6.80 -37.40
N PHE A 71 10.90 -7.54 -36.47
CA PHE A 71 10.59 -7.48 -35.04
C PHE A 71 11.31 -6.35 -34.29
N THR A 72 12.41 -5.81 -34.83
CA THR A 72 13.17 -4.73 -34.19
C THR A 72 12.82 -3.33 -34.69
N ALA A 73 12.18 -3.22 -35.86
CA ALA A 73 11.60 -1.98 -36.37
C ALA A 73 10.16 -1.79 -35.85
N VAL A 74 10.07 -1.34 -34.60
CA VAL A 74 8.79 -1.10 -33.91
C VAL A 74 8.16 0.24 -34.33
N ASP A 75 6.84 0.25 -34.47
CA ASP A 75 5.97 1.40 -34.69
C ASP A 75 4.72 1.18 -33.85
N PRO A 76 4.59 1.79 -32.66
CA PRO A 76 3.51 1.47 -31.74
C PRO A 76 2.08 1.60 -32.27
N ASP A 77 1.84 2.41 -33.30
CA ASP A 77 0.52 2.52 -33.93
C ASP A 77 0.12 1.26 -34.73
N HIS A 78 1.11 0.50 -35.21
CA HIS A 78 0.91 -0.66 -36.08
C HIS A 78 1.49 -1.96 -35.52
N ARG A 79 2.68 -1.91 -34.91
CA ARG A 79 3.45 -3.05 -34.42
C ARG A 79 4.46 -2.63 -33.35
N THR A 80 4.30 -3.16 -32.13
CA THR A 80 5.30 -3.03 -31.06
C THR A 80 5.94 -4.39 -30.77
N ALA A 81 7.24 -4.39 -30.42
CA ALA A 81 7.91 -5.53 -29.84
C ALA A 81 8.67 -5.14 -28.56
N LEU A 82 8.47 -5.95 -27.51
CA LEU A 82 9.17 -5.86 -26.24
C LEU A 82 10.12 -7.04 -26.06
N ALA A 83 11.24 -6.78 -25.42
CA ALA A 83 12.28 -7.73 -25.08
C ALA A 83 12.53 -7.73 -23.57
N VAL A 84 12.79 -8.91 -22.99
CA VAL A 84 13.20 -9.08 -21.60
C VAL A 84 14.68 -9.41 -21.56
N TRP A 85 15.43 -8.59 -20.83
CA TRP A 85 16.89 -8.63 -20.73
C TRP A 85 17.31 -8.94 -19.29
N ARG A 86 18.23 -9.89 -19.15
CA ARG A 86 18.94 -10.21 -17.91
C ARG A 86 20.40 -9.77 -18.09
N GLY A 87 20.72 -8.57 -17.62
CA GLY A 87 21.94 -7.89 -18.06
C GLY A 87 21.92 -7.75 -19.59
N ASP A 88 22.92 -8.31 -20.26
CA ASP A 88 23.03 -8.29 -21.73
C ASP A 88 22.40 -9.51 -22.43
N ASP A 89 21.85 -10.48 -21.70
CA ASP A 89 21.22 -11.66 -22.28
C ASP A 89 19.71 -11.46 -22.49
N LEU A 90 19.27 -11.51 -23.75
CA LEU A 90 17.86 -11.49 -24.13
C LEU A 90 17.22 -12.82 -23.74
N ILE A 91 16.27 -12.87 -22.81
CA ILE A 91 15.66 -14.12 -22.30
C ILE A 91 14.18 -14.31 -22.70
N GLY A 92 13.61 -13.36 -23.43
CA GLY A 92 12.27 -13.50 -24.00
C GLY A 92 11.86 -12.27 -24.77
N TRP A 93 10.86 -12.41 -25.63
CA TRP A 93 10.27 -11.29 -26.37
C TRP A 93 8.80 -11.53 -26.68
N ALA A 94 8.08 -10.44 -26.89
CA ALA A 94 6.70 -10.44 -27.34
C ALA A 94 6.46 -9.28 -28.31
N SER A 95 5.51 -9.45 -29.22
CA SER A 95 5.06 -8.39 -30.11
C SER A 95 3.55 -8.40 -30.23
N TYR A 96 2.96 -7.25 -30.57
CA TYR A 96 1.64 -7.20 -31.18
C TYR A 96 1.72 -6.63 -32.61
N GLU A 97 0.78 -7.02 -33.45
CA GLU A 97 0.55 -6.44 -34.79
C GLU A 97 -0.93 -6.11 -34.94
N ARG A 98 -1.23 -4.84 -35.22
CA ARG A 98 -2.61 -4.36 -35.37
C ARG A 98 -3.21 -4.90 -36.67
N TRP A 99 -4.43 -5.44 -36.58
CA TRP A 99 -5.16 -5.84 -37.77
C TRP A 99 -5.59 -4.60 -38.56
N ALA A 100 -5.35 -4.62 -39.87
CA ALA A 100 -5.79 -3.53 -40.74
C ALA A 100 -7.31 -3.33 -40.60
N SER A 101 -7.75 -2.08 -40.35
CA SER A 101 -9.16 -1.68 -40.19
C SER A 101 -9.93 -2.28 -39.00
N ARG A 102 -9.23 -2.77 -37.96
CA ARG A 102 -9.83 -3.22 -36.69
C ARG A 102 -9.12 -2.56 -35.50
N ASP A 103 -9.79 -2.58 -34.36
CA ASP A 103 -9.26 -2.09 -33.07
C ASP A 103 -8.67 -3.22 -32.21
N ASP A 104 -8.30 -4.33 -32.86
CA ASP A 104 -7.62 -5.46 -32.25
C ASP A 104 -6.25 -5.71 -32.87
N ALA A 105 -5.39 -6.37 -32.10
CA ALA A 105 -4.05 -6.77 -32.51
C ALA A 105 -3.79 -8.24 -32.24
N GLU A 106 -3.00 -8.87 -33.10
CA GLU A 106 -2.49 -10.23 -32.88
C GLU A 106 -1.25 -10.16 -31.98
N VAL A 107 -1.22 -10.93 -30.90
CA VAL A 107 -0.05 -11.03 -30.02
C VAL A 107 0.71 -12.32 -30.22
N ALA A 108 2.03 -12.23 -30.14
CA ALA A 108 2.88 -13.39 -30.22
C ALA A 108 4.16 -13.21 -29.40
N PHE A 109 4.66 -14.29 -28.80
CA PHE A 109 5.79 -14.22 -27.90
C PHE A 109 6.59 -15.52 -27.85
N MET A 110 7.84 -15.41 -27.46
CA MET A 110 8.74 -16.54 -27.24
C MET A 110 9.58 -16.29 -26.00
N VAL A 111 9.63 -17.27 -25.10
CA VAL A 111 10.43 -17.24 -23.88
C VAL A 111 11.52 -18.28 -24.01
N ASP A 112 12.73 -17.93 -23.55
CA ASP A 112 13.86 -18.85 -23.54
C ASP A 112 13.52 -20.17 -22.81
N ASP A 113 13.93 -21.30 -23.39
CA ASP A 113 13.62 -22.63 -22.85
C ASP A 113 14.14 -22.81 -21.41
N ASP A 114 15.29 -22.22 -21.06
CA ASP A 114 15.89 -22.31 -19.72
C ASP A 114 15.22 -21.34 -18.71
N HIS A 115 14.36 -20.43 -19.18
CA HIS A 115 13.71 -19.40 -18.38
C HIS A 115 12.19 -19.55 -18.29
N ARG A 116 11.65 -20.69 -18.73
CA ARG A 116 10.21 -21.01 -18.65
C ARG A 116 9.72 -21.08 -17.20
N GLY A 117 8.44 -20.79 -17.01
CA GLY A 117 7.80 -20.84 -15.70
C GLY A 117 8.12 -19.67 -14.75
N LYS A 118 8.96 -18.72 -15.19
CA LYS A 118 9.32 -17.51 -14.43
C LYS A 118 8.33 -16.33 -14.59
N GLY A 119 7.24 -16.50 -15.34
CA GLY A 119 6.23 -15.46 -15.55
C GLY A 119 6.55 -14.43 -16.65
N ILE A 120 7.66 -14.60 -17.37
CA ILE A 120 8.15 -13.67 -18.42
C ILE A 120 7.07 -13.36 -19.47
N ALA A 121 6.38 -14.39 -19.99
CA ALA A 121 5.34 -14.22 -21.00
C ALA A 121 4.13 -13.41 -20.49
N THR A 122 3.72 -13.63 -19.24
CA THR A 122 2.60 -12.88 -18.64
C THR A 122 2.97 -11.42 -18.44
N LEU A 123 4.19 -11.12 -17.95
CA LEU A 123 4.68 -9.75 -17.82
C LEU A 123 4.77 -9.04 -19.17
N LEU A 124 5.36 -9.69 -20.18
CA LEU A 124 5.40 -9.15 -21.53
C LEU A 124 4.01 -8.81 -22.07
N LEU A 125 3.03 -9.69 -21.84
CA LEU A 125 1.64 -9.46 -22.25
C LEU A 125 1.00 -8.27 -21.53
N GLU A 126 1.22 -8.14 -20.21
CA GLU A 126 0.76 -7.00 -19.41
C GLU A 126 1.33 -5.67 -19.94
N HIS A 127 2.65 -5.62 -20.20
CA HIS A 127 3.30 -4.42 -20.74
C HIS A 127 2.86 -4.12 -22.17
N LEU A 128 2.71 -5.13 -23.03
CA LEU A 128 2.17 -4.93 -24.38
C LEU A 128 0.75 -4.39 -24.32
N ALA A 129 -0.10 -4.89 -23.42
CA ALA A 129 -1.47 -4.41 -23.25
C ALA A 129 -1.50 -2.95 -22.78
N ALA A 130 -0.60 -2.55 -21.87
CA ALA A 130 -0.48 -1.16 -21.46
C ALA A 130 -0.13 -0.23 -22.63
N ILE A 131 0.83 -0.62 -23.47
CA ILE A 131 1.18 0.14 -24.69
C ILE A 131 0.00 0.15 -25.67
N ALA A 132 -0.57 -1.01 -25.96
CA ALA A 132 -1.64 -1.16 -26.95
C ALA A 132 -2.86 -0.29 -26.63
N ARG A 133 -3.25 -0.20 -25.36
CA ARG A 133 -4.34 0.70 -24.91
C ARG A 133 -4.04 2.17 -25.15
N GLY A 134 -2.80 2.61 -24.89
CA GLY A 134 -2.35 3.96 -25.21
C GLY A 134 -2.45 4.32 -26.70
N HIS A 135 -2.47 3.31 -27.57
CA HIS A 135 -2.62 3.43 -29.03
C HIS A 135 -4.02 3.03 -29.55
N GLY A 136 -5.02 2.96 -28.66
CA GLY A 136 -6.42 2.71 -29.03
C GLY A 136 -6.74 1.27 -29.44
N ILE A 137 -5.89 0.30 -29.09
CA ILE A 137 -6.17 -1.13 -29.28
C ILE A 137 -6.92 -1.64 -28.04
N THR A 138 -8.12 -2.17 -28.24
CA THR A 138 -9.02 -2.58 -27.15
C THR A 138 -9.04 -4.09 -26.91
N ARG A 139 -8.50 -4.88 -27.84
CA ARG A 139 -8.52 -6.35 -27.77
C ARG A 139 -7.25 -6.97 -28.32
N PHE A 140 -6.80 -8.05 -27.68
CA PHE A 140 -5.79 -8.94 -28.25
C PHE A 140 -6.39 -10.25 -28.75
N THR A 141 -5.79 -10.74 -29.83
CA THR A 141 -6.07 -12.04 -30.45
C THR A 141 -4.77 -12.85 -30.50
N ALA A 142 -4.84 -14.17 -30.38
CA ALA A 142 -3.68 -15.04 -30.49
C ALA A 142 -4.09 -16.43 -30.98
N GLU A 143 -3.24 -17.05 -31.78
CA GLU A 143 -3.38 -18.45 -32.18
C GLU A 143 -2.36 -19.31 -31.44
N THR A 144 -2.79 -20.48 -30.96
CA THR A 144 -1.86 -21.46 -30.37
C THR A 144 -2.29 -22.89 -30.66
N LEU A 145 -1.31 -23.80 -30.84
CA LEU A 145 -1.62 -25.23 -31.01
C LEU A 145 -2.40 -25.76 -29.81
N ALA A 146 -3.39 -26.63 -30.04
CA ALA A 146 -4.26 -27.13 -28.98
C ALA A 146 -3.54 -27.93 -27.89
N ASP A 147 -2.34 -28.46 -28.17
CA ASP A 147 -1.49 -29.15 -27.21
C ASP A 147 -0.48 -28.23 -26.50
N ASN A 148 -0.50 -26.92 -26.78
CA ASN A 148 0.35 -25.91 -26.17
C ASN A 148 -0.19 -25.43 -24.82
N ARG A 149 -0.24 -26.36 -23.86
CA ARG A 149 -0.73 -26.11 -22.49
C ARG A 149 -0.02 -24.95 -21.79
N ALA A 150 1.25 -24.71 -22.11
CA ALA A 150 2.03 -23.61 -21.54
C ALA A 150 1.45 -22.25 -21.96
N MET A 151 1.20 -22.04 -23.26
CA MET A 151 0.60 -20.80 -23.78
C MET A 151 -0.83 -20.59 -23.28
N LEU A 152 -1.65 -21.64 -23.29
CA LEU A 152 -3.01 -21.58 -22.73
C LEU A 152 -3.01 -21.18 -21.25
N THR A 153 -2.00 -21.62 -20.49
CA THR A 153 -1.82 -21.22 -19.09
C THR A 153 -1.42 -19.75 -18.96
N VAL A 154 -0.64 -19.20 -19.90
CA VAL A 154 -0.29 -17.77 -19.92
C VAL A 154 -1.55 -16.93 -20.11
N PHE A 155 -2.37 -17.26 -21.11
CA PHE A 155 -3.63 -16.54 -21.36
C PHE A 155 -4.58 -16.65 -20.17
N ALA A 156 -4.79 -17.85 -19.62
CA ALA A 156 -5.63 -18.05 -18.44
C ALA A 156 -5.13 -17.32 -17.18
N LYS A 157 -3.84 -16.96 -17.12
CA LYS A 157 -3.23 -16.23 -16.00
C LYS A 157 -3.01 -14.74 -16.27
N ALA A 158 -3.34 -14.25 -17.47
CA ALA A 158 -3.17 -12.85 -17.85
C ALA A 158 -4.04 -11.92 -17.00
N GLY A 159 -5.22 -12.41 -16.57
CA GLY A 159 -6.12 -11.70 -15.68
C GLY A 159 -7.41 -11.23 -16.34
N TRP A 160 -7.46 -11.23 -17.68
CA TRP A 160 -8.68 -10.94 -18.46
C TRP A 160 -9.56 -12.19 -18.64
N PRO A 161 -10.87 -12.02 -18.84
CA PRO A 161 -11.74 -13.06 -19.38
C PRO A 161 -11.22 -13.54 -20.73
N VAL A 162 -11.05 -14.86 -20.88
CA VAL A 162 -10.48 -15.45 -22.09
C VAL A 162 -11.56 -16.20 -22.86
N HIS A 163 -11.81 -15.79 -24.10
CA HIS A 163 -12.62 -16.56 -25.04
C HIS A 163 -11.72 -17.49 -25.85
N GLN A 164 -12.15 -18.75 -25.99
CA GLN A 164 -11.40 -19.77 -26.71
C GLN A 164 -12.28 -20.43 -27.75
N LYS A 165 -11.80 -20.48 -28.98
CA LYS A 165 -12.45 -21.20 -30.08
C LYS A 165 -11.48 -22.22 -30.65
N PHE A 166 -11.92 -23.46 -30.77
CA PHE A 166 -11.14 -24.52 -31.40
C PHE A 166 -11.43 -24.56 -32.90
N ASP A 167 -10.39 -24.46 -33.71
CA ASP A 167 -10.46 -24.69 -35.16
C ASP A 167 -9.27 -25.54 -35.62
N SER A 168 -9.57 -26.70 -36.21
CA SER A 168 -8.60 -27.51 -36.96
C SER A 168 -7.26 -27.81 -36.27
N GLY A 169 -7.26 -27.99 -34.94
CA GLY A 169 -6.06 -28.30 -34.14
C GLY A 169 -5.34 -27.08 -33.55
N VAL A 170 -5.83 -25.87 -33.85
CA VAL A 170 -5.43 -24.59 -33.29
C VAL A 170 -6.54 -24.09 -32.35
N ILE A 171 -6.15 -23.35 -31.32
CA ILE A 171 -7.05 -22.63 -30.44
C ILE A 171 -6.83 -21.14 -30.70
N ASP A 172 -7.89 -20.49 -31.17
CA ASP A 172 -7.98 -19.05 -31.26
C ASP A 172 -8.38 -18.52 -29.90
N VAL A 173 -7.63 -17.54 -29.42
CA VAL A 173 -7.81 -16.91 -28.12
C VAL A 173 -8.01 -15.42 -28.32
N ASP A 174 -9.06 -14.88 -27.72
CA ASP A 174 -9.26 -13.43 -27.65
C ASP A 174 -9.58 -13.00 -26.22
N PHE A 175 -9.10 -11.81 -25.86
CA PHE A 175 -9.37 -11.18 -24.57
C PHE A 175 -9.42 -9.66 -24.73
N ASP A 176 -10.45 -9.05 -24.14
CA ASP A 176 -10.65 -7.61 -24.08
C ASP A 176 -9.70 -7.01 -23.04
N LEU A 177 -8.99 -5.94 -23.42
CA LEU A 177 -7.97 -5.31 -22.59
C LEU A 177 -8.59 -4.33 -21.59
N THR A 178 -9.42 -4.83 -20.68
CA THR A 178 -10.05 -4.04 -19.62
C THR A 178 -9.16 -3.97 -18.37
N ASP A 179 -9.23 -2.87 -17.62
CA ASP A 179 -8.52 -2.71 -16.33
C ASP A 179 -9.45 -3.01 -15.14
N ASP A 180 -10.23 -4.10 -15.26
CA ASP A 180 -11.15 -4.48 -14.21
C ASP A 180 -10.43 -4.89 -12.89
N ALA A 181 -11.19 -4.91 -11.80
CA ALA A 181 -10.65 -5.24 -10.47
C ALA A 181 -10.01 -6.65 -10.43
N ALA A 182 -10.46 -7.58 -11.28
CA ALA A 182 -9.92 -8.93 -11.37
C ALA A 182 -8.52 -8.94 -12.01
N PHE A 183 -8.31 -8.21 -13.11
CA PHE A 183 -7.02 -8.03 -13.76
C PHE A 183 -6.04 -7.36 -12.79
N VAL A 184 -6.42 -6.20 -12.22
CA VAL A 184 -5.60 -5.44 -11.26
C VAL A 184 -5.20 -6.32 -10.07
N GLY A 185 -6.16 -7.02 -9.45
CA GLY A 185 -5.89 -7.93 -8.33
C GLY A 185 -5.05 -9.16 -8.71
N SER A 186 -5.01 -9.55 -9.99
CA SER A 186 -4.13 -10.61 -10.48
C SER A 186 -2.68 -10.13 -10.62
N VAL A 187 -2.47 -8.93 -11.20
CA VAL A 187 -1.16 -8.28 -11.33
C VAL A 187 -0.56 -8.05 -9.96
N GLU A 188 -1.34 -7.49 -9.03
CA GLU A 188 -0.90 -7.21 -7.65
C GLU A 188 -0.41 -8.46 -6.91
N ARG A 189 -1.12 -9.60 -7.04
CA ARG A 189 -0.71 -10.86 -6.42
C ARG A 189 0.57 -11.42 -7.02
N ARG A 190 0.81 -11.20 -8.32
CA ARG A 190 2.04 -11.61 -9.00
C ARG A 190 3.21 -10.76 -8.55
N GLU A 191 3.07 -9.43 -8.58
CA GLU A 191 4.07 -8.48 -8.07
C GLU A 191 4.44 -8.79 -6.63
N GLN A 192 3.45 -9.01 -5.75
CA GLN A 192 3.71 -9.36 -4.36
C GLN A 192 4.60 -10.58 -4.22
N ARG A 193 4.28 -11.67 -4.92
CA ARG A 193 5.05 -12.92 -4.85
C ARG A 193 6.45 -12.75 -5.42
N ALA A 194 6.58 -11.96 -6.48
CA ALA A 194 7.86 -11.66 -7.11
C ALA A 194 8.75 -10.84 -6.17
N ASP A 195 8.24 -9.71 -5.65
CA ASP A 195 8.94 -8.80 -4.74
C ASP A 195 9.34 -9.52 -3.44
N SER A 196 8.43 -10.29 -2.84
CA SER A 196 8.69 -11.12 -1.65
C SER A 196 9.85 -12.10 -1.90
N LYS A 197 9.90 -12.75 -3.07
CA LYS A 197 11.00 -13.66 -3.44
C LYS A 197 12.31 -12.93 -3.75
N ALA A 198 12.27 -11.76 -4.38
CA ALA A 198 13.46 -10.93 -4.57
C ALA A 198 14.07 -10.54 -3.23
N MET A 199 13.23 -10.15 -2.27
CA MET A 199 13.69 -9.86 -0.92
C MET A 199 14.23 -11.09 -0.20
N ALA A 200 13.60 -12.25 -0.36
CA ALA A 200 14.11 -13.49 0.20
C ALA A 200 15.52 -13.83 -0.30
N ARG A 201 15.85 -13.55 -1.58
CA ARG A 201 17.21 -13.76 -2.12
C ARG A 201 18.28 -12.90 -1.45
N LEU A 202 17.90 -11.70 -0.96
CA LEU A 202 18.78 -10.77 -0.27
C LEU A 202 18.88 -11.07 1.24
N LEU A 203 17.72 -11.34 1.88
CA LEU A 203 17.60 -11.50 3.32
C LEU A 203 17.95 -12.92 3.81
N LEU A 204 17.81 -13.93 2.95
CA LEU A 204 18.14 -15.34 3.25
C LEU A 204 19.33 -15.81 2.40
N PRO A 205 20.54 -15.22 2.57
CA PRO A 205 21.70 -15.57 1.76
C PRO A 205 22.20 -16.98 2.08
N ARG A 206 22.68 -17.67 1.04
CA ARG A 206 23.33 -18.98 1.17
C ARG A 206 24.85 -18.86 1.38
N THR A 207 25.46 -17.85 0.76
CA THR A 207 26.90 -17.55 0.82
C THR A 207 27.10 -16.04 0.97
N VAL A 208 28.03 -15.63 1.82
CA VAL A 208 28.26 -14.21 2.13
C VAL A 208 29.72 -13.85 1.90
N ALA A 209 29.97 -12.72 1.25
CA ALA A 209 31.29 -12.09 1.15
C ALA A 209 31.30 -10.78 1.95
N VAL A 210 32.30 -10.59 2.80
CA VAL A 210 32.52 -9.34 3.53
C VAL A 210 33.65 -8.58 2.84
N VAL A 211 33.28 -7.53 2.12
CA VAL A 211 34.22 -6.70 1.36
C VAL A 211 34.69 -5.53 2.21
N GLY A 212 36.00 -5.50 2.49
CA GLY A 212 36.57 -4.65 3.54
C GLY A 212 36.78 -5.39 4.87
N ALA A 213 36.65 -6.73 4.90
CA ALA A 213 36.95 -7.53 6.09
C ALA A 213 38.37 -7.24 6.60
N SER A 214 38.55 -7.12 7.92
CA SER A 214 39.85 -6.79 8.52
C SER A 214 40.02 -7.42 9.90
N ASP A 215 41.26 -7.65 10.30
CA ASP A 215 41.64 -7.97 11.69
C ASP A 215 42.00 -6.72 12.49
N THR A 216 41.95 -5.53 11.87
CA THR A 216 42.26 -4.26 12.54
C THR A 216 41.15 -3.94 13.53
N PRO A 217 41.40 -4.01 14.85
CA PRO A 217 40.34 -3.88 15.84
C PRO A 217 39.65 -2.52 15.74
N ARG A 218 38.34 -2.50 15.95
CA ARG A 218 37.50 -1.29 15.94
C ARG A 218 37.28 -0.66 14.55
N THR A 219 37.66 -1.33 13.48
CA THR A 219 37.21 -0.97 12.13
C THR A 219 35.82 -1.54 11.86
N VAL A 220 35.07 -0.93 10.94
CA VAL A 220 33.78 -1.45 10.49
C VAL A 220 33.91 -2.87 9.92
N GLY A 221 34.95 -3.08 9.10
CA GLY A 221 35.26 -4.39 8.51
C GLY A 221 35.52 -5.48 9.54
N ASP A 222 36.25 -5.17 10.61
CA ASP A 222 36.48 -6.08 11.75
C ASP A 222 35.16 -6.42 12.47
N ALA A 223 34.32 -5.43 12.75
CA ALA A 223 33.04 -5.65 13.42
C ALA A 223 32.12 -6.59 12.62
N LEU A 224 31.90 -6.29 11.34
CA LEU A 224 31.05 -7.10 10.46
C LEU A 224 31.60 -8.52 10.30
N TRP A 225 32.93 -8.65 10.13
CA TRP A 225 33.58 -9.94 10.01
C TRP A 225 33.37 -10.81 11.26
N ARG A 226 33.59 -10.25 12.45
CA ARG A 226 33.39 -10.97 13.72
C ARG A 226 31.94 -11.36 13.95
N HIS A 227 30.98 -10.45 13.70
CA HIS A 227 29.56 -10.74 13.89
C HIS A 227 29.08 -11.85 12.97
N LEU A 228 29.45 -11.80 11.69
CA LEU A 228 29.09 -12.86 10.74
C LEU A 228 29.77 -14.19 11.04
N ARG A 229 31.05 -14.19 11.42
CA ARG A 229 31.75 -15.42 11.85
C ARG A 229 31.11 -16.08 13.07
N GLY A 230 30.52 -15.30 13.97
CA GLY A 230 29.86 -15.79 15.18
C GLY A 230 28.40 -16.19 15.01
N SER A 231 27.75 -15.75 13.93
CA SER A 231 26.31 -15.97 13.71
C SER A 231 26.04 -16.88 12.50
N PHE A 232 26.59 -16.55 11.33
CA PHE A 232 26.24 -17.17 10.07
C PHE A 232 26.84 -18.57 9.92
N SER A 233 25.98 -19.53 9.60
CA SER A 233 26.37 -20.95 9.47
C SER A 233 26.79 -21.37 8.06
N GLY A 234 26.53 -20.54 7.04
CA GLY A 234 26.89 -20.81 5.65
C GLY A 234 28.33 -20.41 5.28
N PRO A 235 28.75 -20.65 4.03
CA PRO A 235 30.07 -20.22 3.54
C PRO A 235 30.25 -18.70 3.62
N LEU A 236 31.34 -18.29 4.28
CA LEU A 236 31.67 -16.89 4.55
C LEU A 236 33.08 -16.57 4.03
N TYR A 237 33.17 -15.54 3.17
CA TYR A 237 34.39 -15.15 2.48
C TYR A 237 34.88 -13.78 2.93
N ALA A 238 36.16 -13.67 3.28
CA ALA A 238 36.82 -12.39 3.53
C ALA A 238 37.35 -11.82 2.21
N VAL A 239 37.08 -10.55 1.92
CA VAL A 239 37.66 -9.84 0.77
C VAL A 239 38.43 -8.63 1.27
N ASN A 240 39.75 -8.65 1.06
CA ASN A 240 40.67 -7.57 1.40
C ASN A 240 41.87 -7.58 0.43
N PRO A 241 42.15 -6.48 -0.31
CA PRO A 241 43.24 -6.46 -1.29
C PRO A 241 44.64 -6.47 -0.67
N ASN A 242 44.76 -6.10 0.61
CA ASN A 242 46.04 -5.86 1.28
C ASN A 242 46.48 -7.00 2.21
N HIS A 243 45.61 -7.98 2.48
CA HIS A 243 45.87 -9.07 3.40
C HIS A 243 45.49 -10.42 2.78
N ASP A 244 46.41 -11.38 2.82
CA ASP A 244 46.15 -12.74 2.32
C ASP A 244 45.29 -13.59 3.28
N THR A 245 45.14 -13.13 4.53
CA THR A 245 44.31 -13.76 5.57
C THR A 245 43.61 -12.72 6.45
N VAL A 246 42.38 -13.02 6.88
CA VAL A 246 41.62 -12.27 7.88
C VAL A 246 40.98 -13.26 8.85
N GLY A 247 41.09 -13.07 10.17
CA GLY A 247 40.52 -13.95 11.19
C GLY A 247 41.02 -15.40 11.10
N GLY A 248 42.23 -15.59 10.58
CA GLY A 248 42.85 -16.91 10.34
C GLY A 248 42.30 -17.69 9.14
N VAL A 249 41.44 -17.10 8.31
CA VAL A 249 40.99 -17.70 7.04
C VAL A 249 41.56 -16.95 5.84
N HIS A 250 41.57 -17.58 4.67
CA HIS A 250 42.03 -16.95 3.43
C HIS A 250 41.18 -15.74 3.07
N ALA A 251 41.84 -14.63 2.73
CA ALA A 251 41.20 -13.44 2.18
C ALA A 251 41.50 -13.33 0.69
N TYR A 252 40.44 -13.09 -0.09
CA TYR A 252 40.52 -12.84 -1.52
C TYR A 252 40.78 -11.36 -1.78
N ARG A 253 41.46 -11.02 -2.88
CA ARG A 253 41.74 -9.62 -3.22
C ARG A 253 40.52 -8.90 -3.75
N SER A 254 39.68 -9.60 -4.49
CA SER A 254 38.40 -9.13 -4.99
C SER A 254 37.31 -10.21 -4.85
N VAL A 255 36.05 -9.78 -4.84
CA VAL A 255 34.89 -10.68 -4.87
C VAL A 255 34.88 -11.59 -6.12
N ILE A 256 35.46 -11.14 -7.24
CA ILE A 256 35.55 -11.96 -8.47
C ILE A 256 36.48 -13.16 -8.32
N ASP A 257 37.46 -13.09 -7.41
CA ASP A 257 38.46 -14.13 -7.20
C ASP A 257 37.91 -15.29 -6.37
N ILE A 258 36.73 -15.12 -5.75
CA ILE A 258 36.06 -16.17 -4.98
C ILE A 258 35.62 -17.27 -5.98
N PRO A 259 36.00 -18.54 -5.78
CA PRO A 259 35.66 -19.61 -6.72
C PRO A 259 34.15 -19.93 -6.71
N ASP A 260 33.52 -19.81 -5.56
CA ASP A 260 32.10 -20.12 -5.36
C ASP A 260 31.18 -18.97 -5.80
N ASP A 261 29.89 -19.28 -5.93
CA ASP A 261 28.84 -18.27 -6.09
C ASP A 261 28.66 -17.47 -4.79
N VAL A 262 28.54 -16.15 -4.91
CA VAL A 262 28.31 -15.23 -3.78
C VAL A 262 26.87 -14.73 -3.83
N SER A 263 26.05 -15.06 -2.84
CA SER A 263 24.65 -14.61 -2.81
C SER A 263 24.50 -13.20 -2.26
N LEU A 264 25.29 -12.82 -1.25
CA LEU A 264 25.27 -11.50 -0.62
C LEU A 264 26.68 -10.94 -0.45
N ALA A 265 26.89 -9.70 -0.85
CA ALA A 265 28.08 -8.92 -0.52
C ALA A 265 27.76 -7.87 0.55
N VAL A 266 28.50 -7.87 1.67
CA VAL A 266 28.45 -6.81 2.68
C VAL A 266 29.64 -5.89 2.45
N ILE A 267 29.37 -4.67 1.99
CA ILE A 267 30.37 -3.74 1.46
C ILE A 267 30.68 -2.67 2.52
N ALA A 268 31.93 -2.70 2.99
CA ALA A 268 32.48 -1.82 4.02
C ALA A 268 33.88 -1.31 3.61
N VAL A 269 33.97 -0.73 2.41
CA VAL A 269 35.20 -0.18 1.83
C VAL A 269 35.19 1.36 1.85
N PRO A 270 36.34 2.04 1.74
CA PRO A 270 36.39 3.49 1.57
C PRO A 270 35.55 3.97 0.38
N ILE A 271 35.02 5.20 0.46
CA ILE A 271 34.15 5.81 -0.57
C ILE A 271 34.71 5.64 -1.99
N ALA A 272 36.02 5.88 -2.15
CA ALA A 272 36.71 5.79 -3.45
C ALA A 272 36.63 4.41 -4.11
N ASP A 273 36.41 3.34 -3.33
CA ASP A 273 36.42 1.95 -3.81
C ASP A 273 35.01 1.36 -3.98
N VAL A 274 33.96 2.06 -3.53
CA VAL A 274 32.58 1.53 -3.51
C VAL A 274 32.08 1.24 -4.92
N VAL A 275 32.22 2.18 -5.86
CA VAL A 275 31.77 2.00 -7.25
C VAL A 275 32.45 0.81 -7.91
N ALA A 276 33.78 0.70 -7.77
CA ALA A 276 34.54 -0.42 -8.31
C ALA A 276 34.11 -1.76 -7.68
N THR A 277 33.85 -1.77 -6.38
CA THR A 277 33.39 -2.96 -5.65
C THR A 277 32.01 -3.41 -6.09
N VAL A 278 31.06 -2.49 -6.24
CA VAL A 278 29.70 -2.80 -6.74
C VAL A 278 29.79 -3.39 -8.16
N ARG A 279 30.61 -2.82 -9.04
CA ARG A 279 30.84 -3.38 -10.38
C ARG A 279 31.47 -4.77 -10.38
N GLN A 280 32.38 -5.04 -9.45
CA GLN A 280 32.91 -6.40 -9.27
C GLN A 280 31.82 -7.38 -8.81
N CYS A 281 30.90 -6.94 -7.93
CA CYS A 281 29.75 -7.75 -7.52
C CYS A 281 28.81 -8.03 -8.70
N ILE A 282 28.56 -7.04 -9.56
CA ILE A 282 27.80 -7.19 -10.81
C ILE A 282 28.46 -8.25 -11.71
N THR A 283 29.76 -8.12 -11.97
CA THR A 283 30.53 -9.09 -12.79
C THR A 283 30.51 -10.51 -12.19
N LYS A 284 30.49 -10.63 -10.86
CA LYS A 284 30.40 -11.91 -10.15
C LYS A 284 28.95 -12.44 -10.03
N HIS A 285 27.97 -11.72 -10.58
CA HIS A 285 26.53 -12.03 -10.49
C HIS A 285 26.03 -12.18 -9.05
N VAL A 286 26.52 -11.33 -8.15
CA VAL A 286 26.02 -11.26 -6.78
C VAL A 286 24.56 -10.81 -6.82
N ARG A 287 23.69 -11.49 -6.06
CA ARG A 287 22.24 -11.23 -6.10
C ARG A 287 21.83 -10.08 -5.18
N GLY A 288 22.63 -9.80 -4.16
CA GLY A 288 22.32 -8.81 -3.16
C GLY A 288 23.55 -8.12 -2.59
N ALA A 289 23.44 -6.82 -2.31
CA ALA A 289 24.46 -6.06 -1.63
C ALA A 289 23.89 -5.28 -0.45
N VAL A 290 24.63 -5.25 0.66
CA VAL A 290 24.43 -4.33 1.77
C VAL A 290 25.58 -3.34 1.78
N ILE A 291 25.31 -2.08 1.46
CA ILE A 291 26.31 -1.02 1.43
C ILE A 291 26.25 -0.27 2.76
N VAL A 292 27.28 -0.50 3.58
CA VAL A 292 27.41 0.12 4.90
C VAL A 292 28.06 1.49 4.82
N THR A 293 28.93 1.70 3.82
CA THR A 293 29.62 2.96 3.58
C THR A 293 28.60 4.08 3.28
N ASP A 294 28.77 5.21 3.95
CA ASP A 294 28.01 6.43 3.73
C ASP A 294 28.59 7.21 2.53
N LEU A 295 27.71 7.67 1.63
CA LEU A 295 28.07 8.33 0.37
C LEU A 295 27.50 9.75 0.24
N GLU A 296 26.84 10.29 1.27
CA GLU A 296 26.08 11.56 1.18
C GLU A 296 26.95 12.76 0.72
N GLU A 297 28.19 12.87 1.20
CA GLU A 297 29.13 13.95 0.84
C GLU A 297 30.10 13.59 -0.29
N SER A 298 29.77 12.59 -1.13
CA SER A 298 30.63 12.14 -2.22
C SER A 298 30.16 12.58 -3.60
N ASP A 299 31.07 12.62 -4.59
CA ASP A 299 30.74 12.88 -6.00
C ASP A 299 30.13 11.64 -6.71
N VAL A 300 29.78 10.59 -5.96
CA VAL A 300 29.23 9.35 -6.53
C VAL A 300 27.77 9.57 -6.92
N ASP A 301 27.44 9.34 -8.18
CA ASP A 301 26.06 9.24 -8.64
C ASP A 301 25.44 7.92 -8.14
N VAL A 302 24.86 7.96 -6.94
CA VAL A 302 24.25 6.80 -6.28
C VAL A 302 23.07 6.26 -7.09
N ALA A 303 22.28 7.14 -7.72
CA ALA A 303 21.13 6.73 -8.53
C ALA A 303 21.58 5.90 -9.74
N SER A 304 22.61 6.36 -10.45
CA SER A 304 23.19 5.64 -11.59
C SER A 304 23.82 4.31 -11.16
N LEU A 305 24.56 4.28 -10.05
CA LEU A 305 25.18 3.05 -9.52
C LEU A 305 24.13 1.99 -9.13
N VAL A 306 23.05 2.43 -8.48
CA VAL A 306 21.95 1.55 -8.08
C VAL A 306 21.15 1.07 -9.29
N ALA A 307 20.92 1.93 -10.28
CA ALA A 307 20.35 1.51 -11.56
C ALA A 307 21.22 0.44 -12.22
N GLU A 308 22.54 0.63 -12.32
CA GLU A 308 23.49 -0.35 -12.86
C GLU A 308 23.37 -1.71 -12.14
N ALA A 309 23.32 -1.70 -10.80
CA ALA A 309 23.13 -2.90 -9.99
C ALA A 309 21.78 -3.58 -10.28
N ARG A 310 20.68 -2.83 -10.29
CA ARG A 310 19.32 -3.35 -10.52
C ARG A 310 19.18 -3.97 -11.92
N HIS A 311 19.72 -3.32 -12.95
CA HIS A 311 19.73 -3.83 -14.33
C HIS A 311 20.47 -5.16 -14.45
N SER A 312 21.48 -5.39 -13.62
CA SER A 312 22.22 -6.67 -13.58
C SER A 312 21.53 -7.78 -12.78
N GLY A 313 20.40 -7.48 -12.14
CA GLY A 313 19.68 -8.42 -11.28
C GLY A 313 20.07 -8.37 -9.80
N MET A 314 20.93 -7.43 -9.39
CA MET A 314 21.40 -7.27 -8.01
C MET A 314 20.54 -6.25 -7.26
N ARG A 315 20.05 -6.62 -6.06
CA ARG A 315 19.32 -5.70 -5.16
C ARG A 315 20.24 -5.09 -4.10
N VAL A 316 19.96 -3.86 -3.68
CA VAL A 316 20.83 -3.09 -2.78
C VAL A 316 20.06 -2.59 -1.55
N ILE A 317 20.60 -2.86 -0.36
CA ILE A 317 20.26 -2.18 0.89
C ILE A 317 21.35 -1.16 1.21
N GLY A 318 20.95 0.06 1.57
CA GLY A 318 21.84 1.20 1.75
C GLY A 318 21.85 2.14 0.52
N PRO A 319 22.90 2.96 0.33
CA PRO A 319 24.09 3.15 1.19
C PRO A 319 23.80 3.64 2.61
N ALA A 320 24.84 3.86 3.41
CA ALA A 320 24.73 4.28 4.82
C ALA A 320 23.88 3.32 5.71
N SER A 321 23.84 2.03 5.35
CA SER A 321 23.09 1.03 6.12
C SER A 321 23.84 0.61 7.39
N MET A 322 23.14 0.45 8.52
CA MET A 322 23.69 -0.28 9.67
C MET A 322 23.76 -1.79 9.46
N GLY A 323 23.21 -2.28 8.35
CA GLY A 323 23.15 -3.68 7.98
C GLY A 323 21.85 -4.39 8.33
N ILE A 324 21.90 -5.71 8.31
CA ILE A 324 20.75 -6.60 8.46
C ILE A 324 21.04 -7.71 9.48
N ALA A 325 20.02 -8.08 10.27
CA ALA A 325 20.12 -9.17 11.22
C ALA A 325 18.80 -9.93 11.37
N SER A 326 18.90 -11.22 11.64
CA SER A 326 17.77 -12.07 12.04
C SER A 326 18.28 -13.09 13.07
N PRO A 327 17.92 -12.91 14.35
CA PRO A 327 18.30 -13.86 15.40
C PRO A 327 17.72 -15.26 15.19
N ASN A 328 16.53 -15.35 14.59
CA ASN A 328 15.83 -16.62 14.35
C ASN A 328 16.61 -17.59 13.44
N ILE A 329 17.40 -17.06 12.51
CA ILE A 329 18.24 -17.87 11.60
C ILE A 329 19.73 -17.76 11.91
N GLY A 330 20.10 -17.10 13.02
CA GLY A 330 21.50 -16.86 13.38
C GLY A 330 22.22 -16.03 12.31
N PHE A 331 21.70 -14.87 11.94
CA PHE A 331 22.33 -14.05 10.92
C PHE A 331 22.52 -12.61 11.41
N GLN A 332 23.77 -12.12 11.39
CA GLN A 332 24.10 -10.77 11.85
C GLN A 332 25.13 -10.09 10.93
N ALA A 333 24.66 -9.59 9.79
CA ALA A 333 25.40 -8.71 8.89
C ALA A 333 25.15 -7.23 9.25
N ALA A 334 25.33 -6.86 10.53
CA ALA A 334 25.03 -5.52 11.04
C ALA A 334 26.17 -4.99 11.93
N LEU A 335 26.33 -3.67 11.95
CA LEU A 335 27.34 -2.96 12.74
C LEU A 335 27.14 -3.10 14.26
N VAL A 336 25.89 -3.32 14.67
CA VAL A 336 25.51 -3.26 16.07
C VAL A 336 25.80 -4.59 16.75
N ASP A 337 26.67 -4.55 17.76
CA ASP A 337 27.00 -5.68 18.63
C ASP A 337 26.01 -5.74 19.80
N VAL A 338 24.78 -6.19 19.52
CA VAL A 338 23.74 -6.40 20.52
C VAL A 338 23.22 -7.82 20.37
N HIS A 339 23.17 -8.56 21.48
CA HIS A 339 22.51 -9.85 21.50
C HIS A 339 20.99 -9.62 21.46
N LEU A 340 20.41 -9.85 20.29
CA LEU A 340 18.98 -9.71 20.07
C LEU A 340 18.31 -11.06 20.33
N PRO A 341 17.36 -11.15 21.27
CA PRO A 341 16.65 -12.41 21.49
C PRO A 341 15.82 -12.76 20.23
N PRO A 342 15.72 -14.05 19.87
CA PRO A 342 14.80 -14.47 18.82
C PRO A 342 13.36 -14.18 19.21
N GLY A 343 12.54 -13.84 18.23
CA GLY A 343 11.12 -13.54 18.43
C GLY A 343 10.39 -13.27 17.13
N ASN A 344 9.34 -12.46 17.22
CA ASN A 344 8.33 -12.30 16.17
C ASN A 344 8.14 -10.84 15.73
N VAL A 345 9.03 -9.92 16.15
CA VAL A 345 8.99 -8.52 15.76
C VAL A 345 10.00 -8.24 14.65
N ALA A 346 9.52 -7.74 13.51
CA ALA A 346 10.37 -7.22 12.47
C ALA A 346 10.54 -5.70 12.61
N VAL A 347 11.77 -5.20 12.53
CA VAL A 347 12.08 -3.78 12.64
C VAL A 347 12.75 -3.29 11.36
N SER A 348 12.19 -2.25 10.74
CA SER A 348 12.83 -1.48 9.69
C SER A 348 13.22 -0.10 10.21
N MET A 349 14.43 0.36 9.91
CA MET A 349 14.87 1.71 10.25
C MET A 349 15.61 2.39 9.10
N GLN A 350 15.21 3.62 8.77
CA GLN A 350 15.90 4.43 7.76
C GLN A 350 17.13 5.16 8.34
N SER A 351 17.03 5.70 9.57
CA SER A 351 18.15 6.40 10.21
C SER A 351 19.29 5.46 10.64
N GLY A 352 20.49 5.68 10.09
CA GLY A 352 21.69 4.91 10.41
C GLY A 352 22.29 5.17 11.80
N THR A 353 22.13 6.36 12.37
CA THR A 353 22.72 6.68 13.70
C THR A 353 21.83 6.24 14.87
N LEU A 354 20.51 6.23 14.68
CA LEU A 354 19.56 5.86 15.72
C LEU A 354 19.41 4.34 15.90
N GLY A 355 19.74 3.53 14.89
CA GLY A 355 19.52 2.08 14.92
C GLY A 355 20.29 1.36 16.03
N GLY A 356 21.53 1.77 16.32
CA GLY A 356 22.30 1.19 17.42
C GLY A 356 21.67 1.44 18.79
N SER A 357 21.09 2.62 19.00
CA SER A 357 20.38 2.95 20.25
C SER A 357 19.03 2.26 20.34
N LEU A 358 18.29 2.16 19.23
CA LEU A 358 17.04 1.40 19.15
C LEU A 358 17.26 -0.07 19.51
N LEU A 359 18.27 -0.71 18.92
CA LEU A 359 18.57 -2.13 19.19
C LEU A 359 18.98 -2.39 20.64
N ARG A 360 19.78 -1.48 21.25
CA ARG A 360 20.11 -1.57 22.68
C ARG A 360 18.87 -1.44 23.56
N GLN A 361 17.99 -0.49 23.26
CA GLN A 361 16.73 -0.31 23.99
C GLN A 361 15.80 -1.52 23.80
N ALA A 362 15.74 -2.10 22.60
CA ALA A 362 15.00 -3.33 22.33
C ALA A 362 15.54 -4.50 23.16
N ALA A 363 16.87 -4.64 23.28
CA ALA A 363 17.49 -5.64 24.13
C ALA A 363 17.22 -5.42 25.63
N ASP A 364 17.28 -4.17 26.11
CA ASP A 364 16.92 -3.82 27.50
C ASP A 364 15.47 -4.20 27.82
N LEU A 365 14.56 -4.04 26.85
CA LEU A 365 13.16 -4.44 26.94
C LEU A 365 12.93 -5.95 26.73
N SER A 366 13.99 -6.72 26.45
CA SER A 366 13.93 -8.14 26.06
C SER A 366 13.00 -8.40 24.87
N LEU A 367 12.96 -7.47 23.91
CA LEU A 367 12.12 -7.56 22.72
C LEU A 367 12.70 -8.57 21.73
N GLY A 368 11.99 -9.68 21.53
CA GLY A 368 12.37 -10.71 20.57
C GLY A 368 12.18 -10.26 19.13
N LEU A 369 13.26 -10.27 18.33
CA LEU A 369 13.21 -9.85 16.93
C LEU A 369 13.20 -11.04 15.97
N SER A 370 12.35 -10.97 14.95
CA SER A 370 12.46 -11.83 13.76
C SER A 370 13.47 -11.23 12.79
N TRP A 371 13.42 -9.91 12.58
CA TRP A 371 14.27 -9.18 11.65
C TRP A 371 14.65 -7.80 12.18
N PHE A 372 15.86 -7.37 11.88
CA PHE A 372 16.29 -5.98 11.89
C PHE A 372 16.86 -5.65 10.51
N VAL A 373 16.33 -4.61 9.86
CA VAL A 373 16.80 -4.14 8.57
C VAL A 373 16.99 -2.63 8.62
N SER A 374 18.24 -2.19 8.43
CA SER A 374 18.55 -0.78 8.23
C SER A 374 18.61 -0.45 6.75
N LEU A 375 17.67 0.38 6.28
CA LEU A 375 17.57 0.74 4.86
C LEU A 375 18.60 1.79 4.43
N GLY A 376 19.15 2.55 5.38
CA GLY A 376 20.02 3.69 5.09
C GLY A 376 19.31 4.70 4.19
N ASP A 377 19.98 5.13 3.12
CA ASP A 377 19.46 6.13 2.18
C ASP A 377 18.27 5.63 1.35
N LYS A 378 18.01 4.31 1.35
CA LYS A 378 16.86 3.69 0.71
C LYS A 378 16.81 4.00 -0.80
N CYS A 379 17.91 3.72 -1.50
CA CYS A 379 18.04 4.00 -2.94
C CYS A 379 17.48 2.89 -3.85
N ASP A 380 17.34 1.65 -3.35
CA ASP A 380 16.67 0.54 -4.07
C ASP A 380 15.60 -0.12 -3.19
N VAL A 381 16.02 -0.91 -2.19
CA VAL A 381 15.08 -1.59 -1.31
C VAL A 381 14.35 -0.58 -0.43
N SER A 382 13.03 -0.69 -0.38
CA SER A 382 12.14 0.19 0.35
C SER A 382 11.37 -0.53 1.45
N GLY A 383 10.70 0.24 2.32
CA GLY A 383 9.77 -0.32 3.30
C GLY A 383 8.62 -1.12 2.67
N ASN A 384 8.23 -0.81 1.43
CA ASN A 384 7.21 -1.58 0.72
C ASN A 384 7.70 -3.00 0.42
N ASP A 385 8.94 -3.16 -0.03
CA ASP A 385 9.53 -4.46 -0.31
C ASP A 385 9.61 -5.32 0.95
N LEU A 386 10.01 -4.72 2.08
CA LEU A 386 10.06 -5.38 3.37
C LEU A 386 8.67 -5.80 3.86
N LEU A 387 7.65 -4.94 3.72
CA LEU A 387 6.27 -5.29 4.06
C LEU A 387 5.76 -6.48 3.24
N GLN A 388 6.16 -6.60 1.97
CA GLN A 388 5.77 -7.73 1.13
C GLN A 388 6.46 -9.03 1.57
N PHE A 389 7.76 -8.98 1.87
CA PHE A 389 8.47 -10.13 2.43
C PHE A 389 7.89 -10.56 3.79
N TRP A 390 7.71 -9.61 4.70
CA TRP A 390 7.11 -9.84 6.01
C TRP A 390 5.60 -10.06 5.96
N SER A 391 4.95 -10.07 4.80
CA SER A 391 3.58 -10.56 4.69
C SER A 391 3.56 -12.09 4.74
N ASP A 392 4.58 -12.73 4.17
CA ASP A 392 4.65 -14.18 3.97
C ASP A 392 5.55 -14.89 5.00
N ASP A 393 6.38 -14.16 5.75
CA ASP A 393 7.29 -14.71 6.77
C ASP A 393 6.54 -15.16 8.04
N GLU A 394 6.27 -16.45 8.22
CA GLU A 394 5.53 -16.97 9.38
C GLU A 394 6.15 -16.61 10.75
N ALA A 395 7.45 -16.34 10.82
CA ALA A 395 8.12 -15.97 12.05
C ALA A 395 7.76 -14.55 12.53
N THR A 396 7.36 -13.66 11.62
CA THR A 396 7.01 -12.28 11.93
C THR A 396 5.51 -12.16 12.25
N SER A 397 5.16 -11.54 13.37
CA SER A 397 3.75 -11.24 13.70
C SER A 397 3.50 -9.75 13.93
N VAL A 398 4.54 -8.97 14.22
CA VAL A 398 4.46 -7.52 14.42
C VAL A 398 5.56 -6.84 13.61
N ILE A 399 5.22 -5.71 12.99
CA ILE A 399 6.14 -4.93 12.18
C ILE A 399 6.30 -3.55 12.82
N ALA A 400 7.54 -3.11 13.03
CA ALA A 400 7.89 -1.79 13.54
C ALA A 400 8.69 -1.02 12.49
N LEU A 401 8.18 0.14 12.08
CA LEU A 401 8.78 0.97 11.03
C LEU A 401 9.22 2.32 11.61
N TYR A 402 10.50 2.65 11.44
CA TYR A 402 11.01 4.02 11.58
C TYR A 402 11.37 4.56 10.20
N THR A 403 10.76 5.67 9.81
CA THR A 403 10.72 6.05 8.40
C THR A 403 10.58 7.57 8.24
N GLU A 404 11.48 8.10 7.40
CA GLU A 404 11.60 9.53 7.13
C GLU A 404 10.91 9.90 5.81
N THR A 405 10.90 8.97 4.85
CA THR A 405 10.16 9.08 3.58
C THR A 405 9.54 7.74 3.19
N PHE A 406 8.38 7.76 2.54
CA PHE A 406 7.68 6.54 2.11
C PHE A 406 7.72 6.28 0.60
N GLY A 407 8.46 7.07 -0.17
CA GLY A 407 8.44 6.96 -1.63
C GLY A 407 7.03 7.22 -2.14
N ASN A 408 6.39 6.21 -2.76
CA ASN A 408 5.01 6.24 -3.25
C ASN A 408 3.99 5.93 -2.11
N PRO A 409 3.28 6.94 -1.57
CA PRO A 409 2.37 6.76 -0.43
C PRO A 409 1.11 5.93 -0.78
N ARG A 410 0.61 6.00 -2.02
CA ARG A 410 -0.52 5.18 -2.50
C ARG A 410 -0.18 3.69 -2.44
N LYS A 411 0.97 3.31 -3.03
CA LYS A 411 1.48 1.93 -3.01
C LYS A 411 1.72 1.47 -1.57
N PHE A 412 2.29 2.33 -0.72
CA PHE A 412 2.47 2.02 0.70
C PHE A 412 1.14 1.77 1.42
N ALA A 413 0.17 2.69 1.33
CA ALA A 413 -1.11 2.57 2.04
C ALA A 413 -1.86 1.29 1.64
N ARG A 414 -1.85 0.93 0.35
CA ARG A 414 -2.43 -0.31 -0.15
C ARG A 414 -1.76 -1.56 0.43
N ILE A 415 -0.42 -1.62 0.39
CA ILE A 415 0.35 -2.75 0.93
C ILE A 415 0.16 -2.84 2.46
N ALA A 416 0.28 -1.71 3.16
CA ALA A 416 0.11 -1.62 4.60
C ALA A 416 -1.29 -2.05 5.04
N ARG A 417 -2.36 -1.58 4.39
CA ARG A 417 -3.75 -2.00 4.65
C ARG A 417 -3.91 -3.51 4.56
N ARG A 418 -3.36 -4.14 3.52
CA ARG A 418 -3.39 -5.60 3.34
C ARG A 418 -2.64 -6.32 4.45
N VAL A 419 -1.39 -5.92 4.74
CA VAL A 419 -0.54 -6.57 5.74
C VAL A 419 -1.10 -6.39 7.16
N ALA A 420 -1.60 -5.18 7.47
CA ALA A 420 -2.18 -4.80 8.75
C ALA A 420 -3.42 -5.64 9.13
N ARG A 421 -4.13 -6.25 8.17
CA ARG A 421 -5.25 -7.17 8.47
C ARG A 421 -4.82 -8.39 9.29
N THR A 422 -3.59 -8.86 9.08
CA THR A 422 -3.04 -10.06 9.73
C THR A 422 -1.91 -9.76 10.71
N ARG A 423 -1.14 -8.70 10.47
CA ARG A 423 0.08 -8.37 11.20
C ARG A 423 0.08 -6.88 11.56
N PRO A 424 -0.05 -6.48 12.84
CA PRO A 424 0.00 -5.07 13.20
C PRO A 424 1.29 -4.40 12.75
N ILE A 425 1.14 -3.20 12.18
CA ILE A 425 2.26 -2.34 11.77
C ILE A 425 2.27 -1.14 12.71
N VAL A 426 3.36 -0.93 13.43
CA VAL A 426 3.59 0.24 14.29
C VAL A 426 4.60 1.14 13.61
N ALA A 427 4.33 2.44 13.51
CA ALA A 427 5.22 3.34 12.78
C ALA A 427 5.54 4.64 13.54
N VAL A 428 6.80 5.05 13.50
CA VAL A 428 7.25 6.40 13.87
C VAL A 428 7.56 7.17 12.61
N ARG A 429 7.01 8.38 12.51
CA ARG A 429 7.25 9.33 11.44
C ARG A 429 8.18 10.44 11.87
N THR A 430 9.16 10.72 11.02
CA THR A 430 10.07 11.86 11.16
C THR A 430 10.29 12.51 9.79
N GLY A 431 10.97 13.65 9.76
CA GLY A 431 11.34 14.32 8.51
C GLY A 431 10.15 14.65 7.61
N ALA A 432 10.33 14.50 6.29
CA ALA A 432 9.30 14.81 5.28
C ALA A 432 8.02 13.99 5.42
N ALA A 433 8.09 12.80 6.02
CA ALA A 433 6.89 12.08 6.39
C ALA A 433 6.06 12.96 7.34
N ALA A 434 6.62 13.41 8.47
CA ALA A 434 5.89 14.12 9.54
C ALA A 434 5.23 15.46 9.15
N ILE A 435 5.57 16.08 8.00
CA ILE A 435 5.22 17.47 7.66
C ILE A 435 3.74 17.68 7.28
N THR A 436 3.01 16.63 6.91
CA THR A 436 1.60 16.76 6.44
C THR A 436 0.63 15.98 7.33
N ASP A 437 -0.31 16.68 7.96
CA ASP A 437 -1.40 16.09 8.77
C ASP A 437 -2.25 15.10 7.95
N SER A 438 -2.40 15.38 6.65
CA SER A 438 -3.08 14.50 5.70
C SER A 438 -2.48 13.09 5.67
N THR A 439 -1.18 12.93 5.94
CA THR A 439 -0.55 11.60 5.93
C THR A 439 -0.86 10.79 7.19
N GLY A 440 -1.07 11.42 8.35
CA GLY A 440 -1.47 10.72 9.59
C GLY A 440 -2.79 9.96 9.45
N ALA A 441 -3.77 10.57 8.79
CA ALA A 441 -5.06 9.95 8.48
C ALA A 441 -4.92 8.70 7.58
N ILE A 442 -3.93 8.71 6.67
CA ILE A 442 -3.64 7.59 5.75
C ILE A 442 -3.15 6.37 6.53
N TYR A 443 -2.25 6.57 7.50
CA TYR A 443 -1.75 5.46 8.32
C TYR A 443 -2.88 4.81 9.09
N GLN A 444 -3.72 5.62 9.73
CA GLN A 444 -4.85 5.10 10.49
C GLN A 444 -5.82 4.31 9.59
N GLN A 445 -6.08 4.78 8.37
CA GLN A 445 -6.93 4.07 7.41
C GLN A 445 -6.28 2.82 6.83
N ALA A 446 -4.95 2.81 6.70
CA ALA A 446 -4.18 1.64 6.32
C ALA A 446 -3.94 0.67 7.49
N GLY A 447 -4.52 0.92 8.67
CA GLY A 447 -4.37 0.06 9.85
C GLY A 447 -2.99 0.14 10.51
N VAL A 448 -2.20 1.15 10.17
CA VAL A 448 -0.89 1.42 10.78
C VAL A 448 -1.09 2.20 12.08
N ILE A 449 -0.48 1.68 13.16
CA ILE A 449 -0.50 2.25 14.49
C ILE A 449 0.62 3.29 14.60
N GLU A 450 0.28 4.56 14.35
CA GLU A 450 1.23 5.66 14.47
C GLU A 450 1.56 5.95 15.94
N VAL A 451 2.85 6.16 16.22
CA VAL A 451 3.37 6.49 17.55
C VAL A 451 4.40 7.61 17.50
N PRO A 452 4.46 8.47 18.53
CA PRO A 452 5.21 9.73 18.46
C PRO A 452 6.73 9.56 18.70
N THR A 453 7.18 8.44 19.25
CA THR A 453 8.57 8.25 19.69
C THR A 453 9.05 6.83 19.46
N VAL A 454 10.38 6.65 19.38
CA VAL A 454 11.01 5.32 19.31
C VAL A 454 10.69 4.47 20.54
N THR A 455 10.63 5.06 21.73
CA THR A 455 10.20 4.33 22.94
C THR A 455 8.77 3.80 22.78
N ALA A 456 7.85 4.64 22.29
CA ALA A 456 6.47 4.21 22.05
C ALA A 456 6.35 3.15 20.94
N LEU A 457 7.25 3.16 19.95
CA LEU A 457 7.38 2.10 18.93
C LEU A 457 7.70 0.76 19.56
N LEU A 458 8.76 0.71 20.37
CA LEU A 458 9.21 -0.52 21.02
C LEU A 458 8.20 -1.03 22.05
N ASP A 459 7.60 -0.14 22.85
CA ASP A 459 6.58 -0.52 23.82
C ASP A 459 5.32 -1.08 23.15
N THR A 460 4.83 -0.40 22.11
CA THR A 460 3.63 -0.85 21.39
C THR A 460 3.91 -2.17 20.68
N ALA A 461 5.06 -2.30 20.01
CA ALA A 461 5.45 -3.54 19.34
C ALA A 461 5.58 -4.72 20.31
N ARG A 462 6.20 -4.51 21.48
CA ARG A 462 6.36 -5.54 22.52
C ARG A 462 5.03 -6.06 23.06
N VAL A 463 4.08 -5.16 23.31
CA VAL A 463 2.74 -5.58 23.80
C VAL A 463 1.99 -6.32 22.71
N LEU A 464 1.97 -5.82 21.47
CA LEU A 464 1.32 -6.51 20.34
C LEU A 464 1.92 -7.88 20.04
N ALA A 465 3.22 -8.05 20.31
CA ALA A 465 3.95 -9.29 20.08
C ALA A 465 3.64 -10.39 21.11
N SER A 466 3.16 -10.00 22.29
CA SER A 466 3.01 -10.89 23.45
C SER A 466 1.58 -10.99 24.01
N GLN A 467 0.68 -10.08 23.60
CA GLN A 467 -0.67 -9.97 24.16
C GLN A 467 -1.76 -10.02 23.07
N PRO A 468 -2.92 -10.66 23.33
CA PRO A 468 -4.04 -10.66 22.40
C PRO A 468 -4.73 -9.29 22.35
N ILE A 469 -5.25 -8.91 21.19
CA ILE A 469 -6.00 -7.65 21.00
C ILE A 469 -7.26 -7.66 21.89
N PRO A 470 -7.55 -6.57 22.64
CA PRO A 470 -8.74 -6.52 23.47
C PRO A 470 -10.00 -6.57 22.60
N ALA A 471 -10.98 -7.41 22.99
CA ALA A 471 -12.24 -7.57 22.27
C ALA A 471 -13.21 -6.40 22.46
N GLY A 472 -12.95 -5.51 23.43
CA GLY A 472 -13.77 -4.38 23.80
C GLY A 472 -12.98 -3.34 24.60
N PRO A 473 -13.60 -2.20 24.93
CA PRO A 473 -12.92 -1.09 25.60
C PRO A 473 -12.81 -1.24 27.13
N ARG A 474 -13.37 -2.29 27.74
CA ARG A 474 -13.55 -2.38 29.20
C ARG A 474 -12.31 -2.94 29.88
N VAL A 475 -11.62 -2.11 30.65
CA VAL A 475 -10.36 -2.46 31.33
C VAL A 475 -10.57 -2.54 32.83
N ALA A 476 -10.23 -3.67 33.43
CA ALA A 476 -10.15 -3.80 34.88
C ALA A 476 -8.79 -3.31 35.39
N VAL A 477 -8.79 -2.49 36.45
CA VAL A 477 -7.57 -2.07 37.15
C VAL A 477 -7.48 -2.83 38.49
N LEU A 478 -6.50 -3.71 38.59
CA LEU A 478 -6.19 -4.44 39.82
C LEU A 478 -4.98 -3.79 40.50
N THR A 479 -5.18 -3.09 41.61
CA THR A 479 -4.11 -2.32 42.26
C THR A 479 -4.13 -2.47 43.77
N ASN A 480 -2.95 -2.45 44.39
CA ASN A 480 -2.77 -2.42 45.85
C ASN A 480 -2.67 -1.00 46.43
N SER A 481 -2.70 0.03 45.57
CA SER A 481 -2.54 1.42 45.93
C SER A 481 -3.55 2.33 45.21
N ARG A 482 -4.12 3.28 45.95
CA ARG A 482 -5.15 4.19 45.43
C ARG A 482 -4.59 5.16 44.39
N SER A 483 -3.46 5.82 44.67
CA SER A 483 -2.95 6.91 43.82
C SER A 483 -2.58 6.43 42.40
N PRO A 484 -1.77 5.36 42.23
CA PRO A 484 -1.52 4.76 40.92
C PRO A 484 -2.79 4.26 40.21
N GLY A 485 -3.79 3.78 40.98
CA GLY A 485 -5.10 3.38 40.43
C GLY A 485 -5.84 4.56 39.79
N THR A 486 -5.93 5.69 40.49
CA THR A 486 -6.56 6.92 39.96
C THR A 486 -5.84 7.45 38.72
N LEU A 487 -4.51 7.39 38.71
CA LEU A 487 -3.71 7.79 37.55
C LEU A 487 -3.98 6.88 36.35
N ALA A 488 -4.05 5.56 36.58
CA ALA A 488 -4.39 4.59 35.54
C ALA A 488 -5.80 4.80 34.99
N GLU A 489 -6.79 5.07 35.84
CA GLU A 489 -8.16 5.33 35.39
C GLU A 489 -8.24 6.58 34.48
N ALA A 490 -7.54 7.65 34.85
CA ALA A 490 -7.45 8.85 34.03
C ALA A 490 -6.75 8.59 32.70
N ALA A 491 -5.63 7.84 32.71
CA ALA A 491 -4.87 7.51 31.51
C ALA A 491 -5.64 6.59 30.55
N LEU A 492 -6.36 5.59 31.08
CA LEU A 492 -7.23 4.71 30.29
C LEU A 492 -8.36 5.51 29.62
N THR A 493 -8.98 6.44 30.36
CA THR A 493 -10.01 7.31 29.82
C THR A 493 -9.47 8.19 28.69
N ALA A 494 -8.29 8.80 28.88
CA ALA A 494 -7.63 9.59 27.85
C ALA A 494 -7.24 8.77 26.60
N ALA A 495 -7.02 7.47 26.78
CA ALA A 495 -6.72 6.52 25.70
C ALA A 495 -7.97 5.94 25.01
N GLY A 496 -9.18 6.42 25.35
CA GLY A 496 -10.44 5.97 24.75
C GLY A 496 -10.98 4.64 25.30
N LEU A 497 -10.52 4.22 26.48
CA LEU A 497 -10.95 3.00 27.16
C LEU A 497 -11.90 3.30 28.32
N VAL A 498 -12.68 2.31 28.73
CA VAL A 498 -13.63 2.42 29.84
C VAL A 498 -13.13 1.61 31.02
N THR A 499 -13.03 2.22 32.19
CA THR A 499 -12.64 1.51 33.41
C THR A 499 -13.81 0.71 33.94
N ALA A 500 -13.62 -0.59 34.09
CA ALA A 500 -14.64 -1.48 34.64
C ALA A 500 -14.66 -1.42 36.18
N PRO A 501 -15.85 -1.54 36.80
CA PRO A 501 -15.96 -1.50 38.26
C PRO A 501 -15.17 -2.66 38.90
N GLN A 502 -14.32 -2.30 39.86
CA GLN A 502 -13.40 -3.21 40.52
C GLN A 502 -14.16 -4.19 41.43
N ARG A 503 -14.32 -5.45 41.00
CA ARG A 503 -15.03 -6.50 41.76
C ARG A 503 -14.20 -7.09 42.91
N LEU A 504 -12.86 -7.11 42.77
CA LEU A 504 -11.93 -7.66 43.75
C LEU A 504 -10.84 -6.62 44.06
N ARG A 505 -10.70 -6.26 45.34
CA ARG A 505 -9.68 -5.32 45.82
C ARG A 505 -8.56 -6.05 46.53
N VAL A 506 -7.34 -5.79 46.10
CA VAL A 506 -6.13 -6.27 46.75
C VAL A 506 -5.57 -5.09 47.55
N ASN A 507 -5.23 -5.30 48.83
CA ASN A 507 -4.68 -4.21 49.66
C ASN A 507 -3.15 -4.27 49.68
N HIS A 508 -2.48 -3.22 50.17
CA HIS A 508 -1.01 -3.14 50.24
C HIS A 508 -0.33 -4.23 51.10
N ARG A 509 -1.09 -5.01 51.87
CA ARG A 509 -0.61 -6.14 52.70
C ARG A 509 -1.04 -7.50 52.16
N ALA A 510 -1.75 -7.54 51.04
CA ALA A 510 -2.25 -8.79 50.50
C ALA A 510 -1.08 -9.71 50.13
N PRO A 511 -1.12 -11.00 50.54
CA PRO A 511 -0.14 -11.98 50.12
C PRO A 511 -0.20 -12.18 48.60
N SER A 512 0.93 -12.55 47.99
CA SER A 512 1.06 -12.72 46.53
C SER A 512 0.01 -13.66 45.93
N GLY A 513 -0.42 -14.71 46.65
CA GLY A 513 -1.48 -15.63 46.21
C GLY A 513 -2.86 -14.99 46.02
N GLU A 514 -3.17 -13.89 46.72
CA GLU A 514 -4.42 -13.14 46.50
C GLU A 514 -4.42 -12.42 45.14
N TYR A 515 -3.25 -12.02 44.63
CA TYR A 515 -3.16 -11.45 43.28
C TYR A 515 -3.49 -12.49 42.22
N ALA A 516 -2.91 -13.69 42.32
CA ALA A 516 -3.20 -14.76 41.35
C ALA A 516 -4.70 -15.09 41.28
N ALA A 517 -5.36 -15.19 42.45
CA ALA A 517 -6.80 -15.45 42.51
C ALA A 517 -7.61 -14.29 41.92
N ALA A 518 -7.25 -13.04 42.23
CA ALA A 518 -7.94 -11.85 41.70
C ALA A 518 -7.75 -11.69 40.19
N ILE A 519 -6.54 -11.94 39.67
CA ILE A 519 -6.24 -11.94 38.23
C ILE A 519 -7.10 -12.99 37.52
N THR A 520 -7.08 -14.24 38.01
CA THR A 520 -7.85 -15.35 37.42
C THR A 520 -9.35 -15.06 37.38
N ALA A 521 -9.91 -14.56 38.48
CA ALA A 521 -11.32 -14.19 38.56
C ALA A 521 -11.68 -13.05 37.60
N THR A 522 -10.81 -12.04 37.48
CA THR A 522 -11.01 -10.90 36.58
C THR A 522 -10.94 -11.30 35.12
N LEU A 523 -9.98 -12.15 34.75
CA LEU A 523 -9.86 -12.67 33.37
C LEU A 523 -11.05 -13.53 32.96
N SER A 524 -11.68 -14.22 33.91
CA SER A 524 -12.88 -15.03 33.68
C SER A 524 -14.17 -14.20 33.49
N ASP A 525 -14.14 -12.91 33.84
CA ASP A 525 -15.32 -12.05 33.81
C ASP A 525 -15.65 -11.56 32.40
N LYS A 526 -16.83 -11.89 31.87
CA LYS A 526 -17.26 -11.49 30.51
C LYS A 526 -17.44 -9.99 30.34
N ASP A 527 -17.53 -9.25 31.44
CA ASP A 527 -17.64 -7.79 31.42
C ASP A 527 -16.29 -7.06 31.31
N ILE A 528 -15.19 -7.82 31.28
CA ILE A 528 -13.82 -7.31 31.21
C ILE A 528 -13.18 -7.76 29.90
N ASP A 529 -12.57 -6.82 29.18
CA ASP A 529 -11.90 -7.07 27.91
C ASP A 529 -10.36 -7.01 28.03
N ALA A 530 -9.83 -6.32 29.04
CA ALA A 530 -8.40 -6.25 29.36
C ALA A 530 -8.15 -6.08 30.87
N LEU A 531 -6.94 -6.43 31.34
CA LEU A 531 -6.52 -6.30 32.73
C LEU A 531 -5.22 -5.50 32.86
N LEU A 532 -5.24 -4.45 33.69
CA LEU A 532 -4.06 -3.71 34.12
C LEU A 532 -3.77 -4.02 35.60
N VAL A 533 -2.67 -4.72 35.87
CA VAL A 533 -2.24 -5.05 37.24
C VAL A 533 -1.20 -4.04 37.69
N ILE A 534 -1.48 -3.30 38.76
CA ILE A 534 -0.57 -2.29 39.32
C ILE A 534 -0.09 -2.75 40.68
N TYR A 535 1.23 -2.78 40.83
CA TYR A 535 1.88 -3.13 42.07
C TYR A 535 2.79 -1.99 42.53
N ALA A 536 2.46 -1.43 43.70
CA ALA A 536 3.16 -0.32 44.35
C ALA A 536 3.64 -0.75 45.74
N PRO A 537 4.86 -1.28 45.90
CA PRO A 537 5.38 -1.63 47.22
C PRO A 537 5.78 -0.37 48.00
N ALA A 538 5.49 -0.34 49.30
CA ALA A 538 5.87 0.78 50.17
C ALA A 538 7.36 0.75 50.58
N VAL A 539 7.94 -0.45 50.68
CA VAL A 539 9.37 -0.70 50.98
C VAL A 539 9.76 -2.00 50.25
N GLU A 540 10.92 -2.00 49.58
CA GLU A 540 11.41 -3.09 48.71
C GLU A 540 11.58 -4.44 49.44
N ALA A 541 11.88 -4.40 50.74
CA ALA A 541 12.20 -5.58 51.56
C ALA A 541 10.99 -6.29 52.22
N THR A 542 9.77 -5.74 52.14
CA THR A 542 8.64 -6.18 53.00
C THR A 542 7.45 -6.78 52.27
N VAL A 543 7.50 -6.95 50.96
CA VAL A 543 6.33 -7.39 50.19
C VAL A 543 6.69 -8.57 49.30
N SER A 544 5.89 -9.63 49.39
CA SER A 544 6.01 -10.87 48.63
C SER A 544 6.25 -10.60 47.14
N ASN A 545 7.15 -11.34 46.50
CA ASN A 545 7.38 -11.21 45.06
C ASN A 545 6.09 -11.58 44.29
N VAL A 546 5.36 -10.56 43.81
CA VAL A 546 4.08 -10.73 43.10
C VAL A 546 4.28 -11.08 41.63
N ALA A 547 5.45 -10.81 41.05
CA ALA A 547 5.73 -11.04 39.64
C ALA A 547 5.50 -12.50 39.18
N PRO A 548 5.96 -13.55 39.90
CA PRO A 548 5.66 -14.95 39.56
C PRO A 548 4.18 -15.28 39.59
N GLU A 549 3.42 -14.64 40.47
CA GLU A 549 1.98 -14.88 40.60
C GLU A 549 1.21 -14.19 39.47
N ILE A 550 1.66 -13.02 39.03
CA ILE A 550 1.12 -12.33 37.84
C ILE A 550 1.36 -13.16 36.59
N ASP A 551 2.62 -13.55 36.34
CA ASP A 551 3.00 -14.33 35.15
C ASP A 551 2.23 -15.66 35.08
N ARG A 552 2.19 -16.40 36.20
CA ARG A 552 1.47 -17.67 36.30
C ARG A 552 -0.04 -17.51 36.09
N ALA A 553 -0.67 -16.47 36.64
CA ALA A 553 -2.12 -16.26 36.53
C ALA A 553 -2.54 -15.70 35.17
N ALA A 554 -1.65 -14.99 34.47
CA ALA A 554 -1.87 -14.52 33.11
C ALA A 554 -1.56 -15.58 32.05
N GLY A 555 -0.89 -16.67 32.41
CA GLY A 555 -0.56 -17.77 31.50
C GLY A 555 -1.78 -18.32 30.75
N GLY A 556 -1.76 -18.24 29.42
CA GLY A 556 -2.86 -18.72 28.56
C GLY A 556 -4.09 -17.81 28.55
N ALA A 557 -4.00 -16.58 29.07
CA ALA A 557 -5.10 -15.62 29.03
C ALA A 557 -5.50 -15.29 27.59
N THR A 558 -6.82 -15.25 27.33
CA THR A 558 -7.38 -14.82 26.04
C THR A 558 -7.63 -13.32 25.97
N LYS A 559 -7.31 -12.59 27.05
CA LYS A 559 -7.47 -11.14 27.20
C LYS A 559 -6.11 -10.54 27.54
N PRO A 560 -5.78 -9.34 27.03
CA PRO A 560 -4.49 -8.71 27.31
C PRO A 560 -4.33 -8.41 28.81
N VAL A 561 -3.15 -8.74 29.34
CA VAL A 561 -2.71 -8.46 30.70
C VAL A 561 -1.43 -7.63 30.65
N LEU A 562 -1.49 -6.43 31.20
CA LEU A 562 -0.32 -5.55 31.36
C LEU A 562 -0.04 -5.37 32.85
N ALA A 563 1.24 -5.31 33.21
CA ALA A 563 1.68 -5.01 34.57
C ALA A 563 2.27 -3.60 34.66
N VAL A 564 2.08 -2.96 35.82
CA VAL A 564 2.74 -1.72 36.21
C VAL A 564 3.46 -1.98 37.52
N MET A 565 4.77 -2.15 37.44
CA MET A 565 5.64 -2.49 38.57
C MET A 565 6.39 -1.23 38.99
N LEU A 566 5.78 -0.44 39.89
CA LEU A 566 6.36 0.84 40.32
C LEU A 566 7.72 0.63 40.99
N GLY A 567 8.72 1.38 40.55
CA GLY A 567 10.11 1.28 41.01
C GLY A 567 10.94 0.19 40.31
N SER A 568 10.35 -0.56 39.37
CA SER A 568 11.06 -1.47 38.48
C SER A 568 11.35 -0.83 37.13
N ARG A 569 12.19 -1.46 36.30
CA ARG A 569 12.40 -1.05 34.89
C ARG A 569 11.32 -1.65 34.00
N ASP A 570 11.09 -1.01 32.85
CA ASP A 570 10.24 -1.55 31.79
C ASP A 570 10.85 -2.84 31.20
N GLY A 571 9.99 -3.74 30.74
CA GLY A 571 10.40 -5.07 30.27
C GLY A 571 9.36 -6.12 30.63
N PRO A 572 9.63 -7.41 30.45
CA PRO A 572 8.70 -8.45 30.91
C PRO A 572 8.66 -8.48 32.45
N VAL A 573 7.52 -8.88 33.05
CA VAL A 573 7.39 -8.91 34.53
C VAL A 573 8.39 -9.86 35.18
N LEU A 574 8.81 -10.89 34.45
CA LEU A 574 9.93 -11.79 34.75
C LEU A 574 10.72 -12.04 33.46
N SER A 575 12.00 -12.45 33.57
CA SER A 575 12.74 -12.90 32.39
C SER A 575 12.00 -14.06 31.71
N GLY A 576 11.69 -13.93 30.42
CA GLY A 576 10.93 -14.91 29.63
C GLY A 576 9.40 -14.85 29.76
N SER A 577 8.86 -13.99 30.63
CA SER A 577 7.40 -13.80 30.78
C SER A 577 6.80 -13.16 29.53
N GLN A 578 5.57 -13.58 29.19
CA GLN A 578 4.76 -12.94 28.15
C GLN A 578 4.01 -11.69 28.65
N VAL A 579 3.93 -11.46 29.96
CA VAL A 579 3.29 -10.27 30.54
C VAL A 579 4.24 -9.06 30.45
N PRO A 580 3.93 -8.04 29.63
CA PRO A 580 4.70 -6.81 29.59
C PRO A 580 4.47 -5.97 30.86
N SER A 581 5.57 -5.52 31.45
CA SER A 581 5.60 -4.60 32.59
C SER A 581 6.06 -3.20 32.18
N PHE A 582 5.48 -2.21 32.85
CA PHE A 582 5.79 -0.79 32.74
C PHE A 582 6.07 -0.19 34.12
N SER A 583 6.82 0.90 34.14
CA SER A 583 7.18 1.63 35.35
C SER A 583 6.02 2.51 35.82
N PHE A 584 5.19 2.98 34.88
CA PHE A 584 4.06 3.89 35.12
C PHE A 584 2.83 3.51 34.27
N PRO A 585 1.61 3.80 34.76
CA PRO A 585 0.37 3.36 34.09
C PRO A 585 0.05 4.09 32.79
N GLU A 586 0.55 5.31 32.57
CA GLU A 586 0.23 6.13 31.39
C GLU A 586 0.66 5.46 30.09
N THR A 587 1.90 4.93 30.05
CA THR A 587 2.43 4.22 28.88
C THR A 587 1.62 2.96 28.61
N ALA A 588 1.31 2.18 29.66
CA ALA A 588 0.51 0.96 29.54
C ALA A 588 -0.89 1.24 29.00
N ALA A 589 -1.55 2.28 29.52
CA ALA A 589 -2.87 2.72 29.06
C ALA A 589 -2.85 3.21 27.61
N ALA A 590 -1.84 4.00 27.22
CA ALA A 590 -1.68 4.49 25.86
C ALA A 590 -1.49 3.34 24.85
N VAL A 591 -0.70 2.32 25.20
CA VAL A 591 -0.51 1.14 24.35
C VAL A 591 -1.81 0.32 24.23
N LEU A 592 -2.53 0.10 25.33
CA LEU A 592 -3.85 -0.57 25.29
C LEU A 592 -4.85 0.18 24.40
N GLY A 593 -4.88 1.52 24.48
CA GLY A 593 -5.77 2.34 23.65
C GLY A 593 -5.47 2.21 22.17
N ARG A 594 -4.19 2.25 21.78
CA ARG A 594 -3.75 2.00 20.39
C ARG A 594 -4.12 0.60 19.90
N MET A 595 -3.93 -0.39 20.76
CA MET A 595 -4.23 -1.79 20.46
C MET A 595 -5.74 -2.02 20.29
N TRP A 596 -6.57 -1.36 21.10
CA TRP A 596 -8.02 -1.32 20.94
C TRP A 596 -8.45 -0.63 19.64
N ALA A 597 -7.88 0.54 19.32
CA ALA A 597 -8.16 1.24 18.07
C ALA A 597 -7.82 0.38 16.84
N TYR A 598 -6.69 -0.32 16.86
CA TYR A 598 -6.33 -1.29 15.83
C TYR A 598 -7.32 -2.46 15.74
N GLY A 599 -7.77 -2.99 16.88
CA GLY A 599 -8.79 -4.04 16.93
C GLY A 599 -10.11 -3.62 16.28
N GLN A 600 -10.56 -2.39 16.55
CA GLN A 600 -11.74 -1.81 15.89
C GLN A 600 -11.55 -1.70 14.38
N TRP A 601 -10.41 -1.15 13.94
CA TRP A 601 -10.09 -1.06 12.51
C TRP A 601 -10.12 -2.43 11.82
N ARG A 602 -9.53 -3.46 12.43
CA ARG A 602 -9.56 -4.83 11.87
C ARG A 602 -10.97 -5.38 11.75
N ALA A 603 -11.83 -5.14 12.74
CA ALA A 603 -13.22 -5.58 12.70
C ALA A 603 -13.98 -4.90 11.56
N LEU A 604 -13.80 -3.58 11.38
CA LEU A 604 -14.42 -2.82 10.29
C LEU A 604 -13.94 -3.29 8.90
N GLU A 605 -12.66 -3.64 8.78
CA GLU A 605 -12.10 -4.21 7.54
C GLU A 605 -12.65 -5.60 7.23
N ALA A 606 -12.89 -6.43 8.25
CA ALA A 606 -13.46 -7.76 8.09
C ALA A 606 -14.94 -7.70 7.65
N GLU A 607 -15.69 -6.72 8.16
CA GLU A 607 -17.08 -6.46 7.76
C GLU A 607 -17.19 -5.86 6.34
N GLY A 608 -16.20 -5.07 5.93
CA GLY A 608 -16.13 -4.42 4.61
C GLY A 608 -15.60 -5.28 3.47
N ALA A 609 -15.35 -6.58 3.69
CA ALA A 609 -14.77 -7.49 2.69
C ALA A 609 -15.76 -8.02 1.63
N SER A 610 -16.92 -7.37 1.46
CA SER A 610 -17.82 -7.68 0.34
C SER A 610 -17.49 -6.75 -0.83
N ASP A 611 -16.64 -7.26 -1.73
CA ASP A 611 -16.47 -6.76 -3.08
C ASP A 611 -17.79 -6.82 -3.86
N ASP A 612 -17.93 -5.90 -4.83
CA ASP A 612 -19.07 -5.61 -5.73
C ASP A 612 -20.22 -4.78 -5.12
N LEU A 613 -20.12 -3.46 -5.29
CA LEU A 613 -21.30 -2.61 -5.38
C LEU A 613 -22.13 -3.14 -6.56
N ALA A 614 -23.36 -3.59 -6.32
CA ALA A 614 -24.28 -3.93 -7.39
C ALA A 614 -24.50 -2.71 -8.29
N ASP A 615 -24.65 -2.97 -9.59
CA ASP A 615 -25.05 -1.99 -10.61
C ASP A 615 -24.03 -0.87 -10.90
N VAL A 616 -22.72 -1.14 -10.77
CA VAL A 616 -21.66 -0.25 -11.27
C VAL A 616 -21.34 -0.55 -12.73
N LEU A 617 -21.46 0.46 -13.59
CA LEU A 617 -21.15 0.43 -15.02
C LEU A 617 -19.85 1.20 -15.28
N PHE A 618 -18.72 0.64 -14.82
CA PHE A 618 -17.39 1.26 -14.92
C PHE A 618 -17.06 1.71 -16.35
N ASP A 619 -17.28 0.83 -17.34
CA ASP A 619 -16.95 1.11 -18.75
C ASP A 619 -17.75 2.30 -19.31
N ASP A 620 -19.01 2.47 -18.89
CA ASP A 620 -19.85 3.58 -19.33
C ASP A 620 -19.35 4.92 -18.77
N ALA A 621 -18.97 4.96 -17.49
CA ALA A 621 -18.34 6.13 -16.89
C ALA A 621 -16.98 6.45 -17.53
N HIS A 622 -16.14 5.43 -17.74
CA HIS A 622 -14.81 5.58 -18.32
C HIS A 622 -14.90 6.15 -19.74
N ALA A 623 -15.81 5.63 -20.58
CA ALA A 623 -16.00 6.12 -21.94
C ALA A 623 -16.44 7.59 -22.01
N ILE A 624 -17.25 8.06 -21.05
CA ILE A 624 -17.65 9.48 -20.97
C ILE A 624 -16.45 10.35 -20.58
N ILE A 625 -15.67 9.92 -19.59
CA ILE A 625 -14.49 10.65 -19.09
C ILE A 625 -13.41 10.73 -20.19
N ASP A 626 -13.12 9.62 -20.87
CA ASP A 626 -12.16 9.58 -21.97
C ASP A 626 -12.58 10.48 -23.14
N ALA A 627 -13.87 10.48 -23.48
CA ALA A 627 -14.38 11.36 -24.54
C ALA A 627 -14.21 12.85 -24.19
N ALA A 628 -14.43 13.22 -22.93
CA ALA A 628 -14.21 14.58 -22.44
C ALA A 628 -12.73 14.97 -22.47
N LEU A 629 -11.84 14.08 -22.02
CA LEU A 629 -10.39 14.29 -22.08
C LEU A 629 -9.88 14.41 -23.52
N ALA A 630 -10.36 13.55 -24.42
CA ALA A 630 -10.04 13.61 -25.84
C ALA A 630 -10.54 14.91 -26.51
N ALA A 631 -11.64 15.47 -26.01
CA ALA A 631 -12.15 16.77 -26.43
C ALA A 631 -11.39 17.97 -25.81
N GLY A 632 -10.48 17.72 -24.86
CA GLY A 632 -9.68 18.73 -24.17
C GLY A 632 -10.49 19.58 -23.19
N THR A 633 -11.55 19.02 -22.59
CA THR A 633 -12.38 19.71 -21.59
C THR A 633 -11.94 19.36 -20.18
N ASP A 634 -11.79 20.37 -19.32
CA ASP A 634 -11.38 20.20 -17.92
C ASP A 634 -12.59 19.96 -16.97
N GLU A 635 -13.82 20.11 -17.45
CA GLU A 635 -15.07 19.91 -16.70
C GLU A 635 -16.09 19.15 -17.56
N LEU A 636 -16.81 18.20 -16.94
CA LEU A 636 -17.92 17.50 -17.60
C LEU A 636 -19.14 18.41 -17.69
N SER A 637 -19.89 18.32 -18.80
CA SER A 637 -21.20 18.96 -18.87
C SER A 637 -22.18 18.33 -17.87
N PHE A 638 -23.21 19.07 -17.46
CA PHE A 638 -24.19 18.57 -16.50
C PHE A 638 -24.83 17.23 -16.92
N ALA A 639 -25.10 17.05 -18.22
CA ALA A 639 -25.64 15.81 -18.78
C ALA A 639 -24.62 14.64 -18.74
N GLU A 640 -23.33 14.91 -18.90
CA GLU A 640 -22.26 13.93 -18.74
C GLU A 640 -22.09 13.56 -17.27
N THR A 641 -22.04 14.55 -16.37
CA THR A 641 -21.96 14.35 -14.92
C THR A 641 -23.11 13.48 -14.42
N CYS A 642 -24.34 13.75 -14.84
CA CYS A 642 -25.50 12.91 -14.46
C CYS A 642 -25.31 11.46 -14.90
N ARG A 643 -24.86 11.21 -16.14
CA ARG A 643 -24.64 9.84 -16.64
C ARG A 643 -23.51 9.12 -15.91
N VAL A 644 -22.41 9.83 -15.60
CA VAL A 644 -21.31 9.28 -14.79
C VAL A 644 -21.81 8.91 -13.39
N LEU A 645 -22.57 9.79 -12.72
CA LEU A 645 -23.13 9.51 -11.40
C LEU A 645 -24.14 8.35 -11.43
N GLU A 646 -25.01 8.30 -12.45
CA GLU A 646 -25.98 7.21 -12.66
C GLU A 646 -25.30 5.85 -12.91
N SER A 647 -24.16 5.82 -13.62
CA SER A 647 -23.37 4.60 -13.84
C SER A 647 -22.82 4.00 -12.55
N TYR A 648 -22.70 4.81 -11.49
CA TYR A 648 -22.33 4.38 -10.15
C TYR A 648 -23.53 4.23 -9.22
N GLY A 649 -24.76 4.35 -9.73
CA GLY A 649 -25.99 4.28 -8.95
C GLY A 649 -26.18 5.45 -7.97
N ILE A 650 -25.49 6.58 -8.17
CA ILE A 650 -25.62 7.76 -7.32
C ILE A 650 -26.91 8.50 -7.73
N PRO A 651 -27.90 8.65 -6.84
CA PRO A 651 -29.18 9.25 -7.23
C PRO A 651 -29.05 10.75 -7.47
N VAL A 652 -29.29 11.20 -8.70
CA VAL A 652 -29.35 12.62 -9.07
C VAL A 652 -30.81 13.04 -9.29
N ALA A 653 -31.15 14.27 -8.89
CA ALA A 653 -32.45 14.83 -9.17
C ALA A 653 -32.62 15.04 -10.69
N THR A 654 -33.70 14.46 -11.24
CA THR A 654 -34.01 14.53 -12.67
C THR A 654 -33.97 15.96 -13.17
N ALA A 655 -33.18 16.21 -14.20
CA ALA A 655 -32.94 17.55 -14.72
C ALA A 655 -32.74 17.55 -16.25
N GLY A 656 -32.71 18.74 -16.83
CA GLY A 656 -32.45 18.98 -18.25
C GLY A 656 -32.03 20.43 -18.47
N ASP A 657 -31.16 20.64 -19.46
CA ASP A 657 -30.68 21.98 -19.81
C ASP A 657 -31.59 22.64 -20.84
N ALA A 658 -31.70 23.96 -20.73
CA ALA A 658 -32.48 24.80 -21.61
C ALA A 658 -31.74 26.11 -21.90
N ASP A 659 -31.77 26.54 -23.14
CA ASP A 659 -31.16 27.76 -23.68
C ASP A 659 -32.18 28.87 -23.98
N SER A 660 -33.47 28.58 -23.80
CA SER A 660 -34.58 29.50 -24.04
C SER A 660 -35.73 29.24 -23.05
N ALA A 661 -36.62 30.20 -22.89
CA ALA A 661 -37.82 30.02 -22.06
C ALA A 661 -38.70 28.89 -22.62
N GLU A 662 -38.79 28.76 -23.94
CA GLU A 662 -39.54 27.71 -24.62
C GLU A 662 -38.93 26.32 -24.35
N SER A 663 -37.60 26.16 -24.47
CA SER A 663 -36.94 24.89 -24.14
C SER A 663 -37.02 24.58 -22.65
N ALA A 664 -36.98 25.58 -21.77
CA ALA A 664 -37.15 25.40 -20.33
C ALA A 664 -38.55 24.88 -19.95
N VAL A 665 -39.60 25.37 -20.61
CA VAL A 665 -40.98 24.86 -20.44
C VAL A 665 -41.11 23.43 -20.94
N VAL A 666 -40.47 23.08 -22.06
CA VAL A 666 -40.45 21.70 -22.58
C VAL A 666 -39.81 20.76 -21.56
N GLU A 667 -38.67 21.14 -20.99
CA GLU A 667 -38.00 20.36 -19.95
C GLU A 667 -38.83 20.28 -18.66
N ALA A 668 -39.43 21.38 -18.21
CA ALA A 668 -40.29 21.41 -17.02
C ALA A 668 -41.48 20.44 -17.14
N ARG A 669 -42.14 20.40 -18.30
CA ARG A 669 -43.24 19.47 -18.58
C ARG A 669 -42.78 18.01 -18.66
N ARG A 670 -41.59 17.76 -19.23
CA ARG A 670 -40.98 16.42 -19.31
C ARG A 670 -40.64 15.88 -17.91
N ILE A 671 -40.10 16.74 -17.05
CA ILE A 671 -39.69 16.41 -15.68
C ILE A 671 -40.90 16.28 -14.75
N GLY A 672 -41.89 17.15 -14.93
CA GLY A 672 -43.09 17.25 -14.09
C GLY A 672 -42.93 18.24 -12.94
N TYR A 673 -43.97 19.05 -12.72
CA TYR A 673 -44.02 20.07 -11.68
C TYR A 673 -44.20 19.49 -10.26
N PRO A 674 -43.69 20.17 -9.21
CA PRO A 674 -42.93 21.43 -9.26
C PRO A 674 -41.46 21.24 -9.65
N VAL A 675 -40.91 22.24 -10.34
CA VAL A 675 -39.50 22.26 -10.77
C VAL A 675 -38.76 23.47 -10.18
N GLY A 676 -37.46 23.32 -9.99
CA GLY A 676 -36.52 24.43 -9.81
C GLY A 676 -35.81 24.74 -11.13
N MET A 677 -35.29 25.94 -11.25
CA MET A 677 -34.48 26.39 -12.36
C MET A 677 -33.24 27.11 -11.84
N LYS A 678 -32.07 26.80 -12.41
CA LYS A 678 -30.77 27.31 -11.98
C LYS A 678 -29.97 27.79 -13.19
N ALA A 679 -29.38 28.97 -13.13
CA ALA A 679 -28.46 29.45 -14.17
C ALA A 679 -27.08 28.77 -14.03
N GLN A 680 -26.37 28.57 -15.16
CA GLN A 680 -25.01 27.99 -15.14
C GLN A 680 -24.03 28.79 -14.26
N ARG A 681 -24.10 30.13 -14.30
CA ARG A 681 -23.27 31.00 -13.47
C ARG A 681 -24.15 31.84 -12.55
N ARG A 682 -24.22 31.41 -11.29
CA ARG A 682 -25.05 32.03 -10.24
C ARG A 682 -24.26 33.00 -9.36
N ARG A 683 -24.97 33.98 -8.79
CA ARG A 683 -24.45 34.81 -7.70
C ARG A 683 -24.79 34.16 -6.36
N ILE A 684 -24.11 34.57 -5.30
CA ILE A 684 -24.42 34.10 -3.94
C ILE A 684 -25.85 34.50 -3.57
N GLY A 685 -26.74 33.52 -3.36
CA GLY A 685 -28.13 33.73 -2.99
C GLY A 685 -29.07 32.63 -3.50
N ARG A 686 -30.31 32.62 -3.00
CA ARG A 686 -31.38 31.68 -3.42
C ARG A 686 -32.53 32.38 -4.17
N SER A 687 -32.28 33.56 -4.74
CA SER A 687 -33.28 34.35 -5.45
C SER A 687 -33.17 34.18 -6.96
N VAL A 688 -34.26 34.45 -7.67
CA VAL A 688 -34.28 34.39 -9.14
C VAL A 688 -33.22 35.33 -9.74
N HIS A 689 -33.02 36.50 -9.13
CA HIS A 689 -31.99 37.48 -9.52
C HIS A 689 -30.55 36.98 -9.27
N ALA A 690 -30.38 36.04 -8.35
CA ALA A 690 -29.11 35.36 -8.10
C ALA A 690 -28.90 34.14 -9.00
N GLY A 691 -29.89 33.79 -9.83
CA GLY A 691 -29.83 32.63 -10.74
C GLY A 691 -30.44 31.36 -10.17
N VAL A 692 -31.29 31.44 -9.13
CA VAL A 692 -31.98 30.29 -8.55
C VAL A 692 -33.47 30.59 -8.37
N ALA A 693 -34.32 29.84 -9.06
CA ALA A 693 -35.78 29.86 -8.88
C ALA A 693 -36.24 28.47 -8.42
N LEU A 694 -37.03 28.42 -7.35
CA LEU A 694 -37.53 27.18 -6.76
C LEU A 694 -39.06 27.20 -6.75
N ASP A 695 -39.66 26.03 -6.60
CA ASP A 695 -41.12 25.86 -6.50
C ASP A 695 -41.89 26.45 -7.69
N LEU A 696 -41.37 26.31 -8.91
CA LEU A 696 -42.09 26.67 -10.13
C LEU A 696 -43.17 25.62 -10.36
N THR A 697 -44.43 26.03 -10.47
CA THR A 697 -45.59 25.12 -10.47
C THR A 697 -46.29 24.99 -11.82
N ASP A 698 -46.03 25.90 -12.75
CA ASP A 698 -46.60 25.90 -14.09
C ASP A 698 -45.65 26.51 -15.14
N ASP A 699 -46.13 26.60 -16.39
CA ASP A 699 -45.34 27.15 -17.51
C ASP A 699 -45.06 28.65 -17.34
N ASP A 700 -46.00 29.40 -16.77
CA ASP A 700 -45.90 30.86 -16.62
C ASP A 700 -44.82 31.21 -15.59
N ASP A 701 -44.75 30.46 -14.49
CA ASP A 701 -43.68 30.54 -13.49
C ASP A 701 -42.29 30.36 -14.12
N VAL A 702 -42.14 29.36 -15.02
CA VAL A 702 -40.88 29.06 -15.71
C VAL A 702 -40.47 30.19 -16.65
N VAL A 703 -41.40 30.68 -17.48
CA VAL A 703 -41.12 31.77 -18.43
C VAL A 703 -40.72 33.04 -17.68
N MET A 704 -41.45 33.39 -16.61
CA MET A 704 -41.16 34.55 -15.77
C MET A 704 -39.80 34.46 -15.09
N ALA A 705 -39.48 33.29 -14.53
CA ALA A 705 -38.21 33.07 -13.87
C ALA A 705 -37.03 33.13 -14.87
N PHE A 706 -37.18 32.59 -16.09
CA PHE A 706 -36.14 32.60 -17.10
C PHE A 706 -35.85 34.02 -17.57
N GLY A 707 -36.90 34.80 -17.85
CA GLY A 707 -36.78 36.22 -18.22
C GLY A 707 -36.07 37.02 -17.12
N THR A 708 -36.47 36.84 -15.86
CA THR A 708 -35.87 37.53 -14.71
C THR A 708 -34.38 37.19 -14.55
N MET A 709 -34.00 35.91 -14.75
CA MET A 709 -32.60 35.47 -14.73
C MET A 709 -31.79 36.10 -15.86
N ARG A 710 -32.30 36.07 -17.11
CA ARG A 710 -31.64 36.68 -18.28
C ARG A 710 -31.45 38.19 -18.11
N GLU A 711 -32.44 38.89 -17.56
CA GLU A 711 -32.33 40.32 -17.26
C GLU A 711 -31.28 40.61 -16.17
N SER A 712 -31.18 39.76 -15.16
CA SER A 712 -30.30 39.99 -14.00
C SER A 712 -28.84 39.56 -14.22
N LEU A 713 -28.64 38.47 -14.97
CA LEU A 713 -27.35 37.78 -15.14
C LEU A 713 -26.80 37.88 -16.58
N GLY A 714 -27.62 38.23 -17.57
CA GLY A 714 -27.19 38.34 -18.97
C GLY A 714 -26.75 36.99 -19.54
N ASP A 715 -25.53 36.94 -20.06
CA ASP A 715 -24.94 35.74 -20.66
C ASP A 715 -24.67 34.63 -19.63
N ASP A 716 -24.54 34.97 -18.35
CA ASP A 716 -24.40 33.99 -17.26
C ASP A 716 -25.66 33.12 -17.04
N ALA A 717 -26.80 33.55 -17.61
CA ALA A 717 -28.05 32.78 -17.70
C ALA A 717 -28.41 32.40 -19.15
N ALA A 718 -27.44 32.38 -20.08
CA ALA A 718 -27.67 31.97 -21.47
C ALA A 718 -28.18 30.53 -21.59
N SER A 719 -27.84 29.69 -20.62
CA SER A 719 -28.45 28.39 -20.38
C SER A 719 -28.79 28.24 -18.90
N VAL A 720 -29.86 27.47 -18.64
CA VAL A 720 -30.35 27.13 -17.32
C VAL A 720 -30.60 25.63 -17.24
N THR A 721 -30.44 25.08 -16.04
CA THR A 721 -30.83 23.71 -15.73
C THR A 721 -32.19 23.75 -15.05
N VAL A 722 -33.16 23.06 -15.65
CA VAL A 722 -34.49 22.80 -15.07
C VAL A 722 -34.42 21.46 -14.35
N GLN A 723 -34.84 21.41 -13.08
CA GLN A 723 -34.63 20.26 -12.21
C GLN A 723 -35.88 19.97 -11.36
N ARG A 724 -36.18 18.69 -11.13
CA ARG A 724 -37.27 18.26 -10.25
C ARG A 724 -37.03 18.71 -8.81
N MET A 725 -38.06 19.30 -8.18
CA MET A 725 -38.01 19.54 -6.73
C MET A 725 -38.08 18.22 -5.97
N VAL A 726 -37.11 18.01 -5.07
CA VAL A 726 -37.07 16.84 -4.19
C VAL A 726 -37.69 17.18 -2.83
N PRO A 727 -38.21 16.18 -2.08
CA PRO A 727 -38.74 16.41 -0.74
C PRO A 727 -37.73 17.13 0.17
N PRO A 728 -38.19 18.04 1.05
CA PRO A 728 -37.30 18.76 1.96
C PRO A 728 -36.59 17.78 2.90
N GLY A 729 -35.36 18.11 3.26
CA GLY A 729 -34.47 17.23 4.00
C GLY A 729 -33.27 17.96 4.57
N VAL A 730 -32.28 17.20 5.02
CA VAL A 730 -30.99 17.72 5.46
C VAL A 730 -30.09 17.90 4.24
N ASP A 731 -29.61 19.12 4.02
CA ASP A 731 -28.61 19.45 2.99
C ASP A 731 -27.23 18.94 3.42
N VAL A 732 -26.64 18.03 2.64
CA VAL A 732 -25.33 17.43 2.91
C VAL A 732 -24.39 17.69 1.74
N ARG A 733 -23.13 18.05 2.02
CA ARG A 733 -22.05 18.04 1.03
C ARG A 733 -21.32 16.71 1.10
N VAL A 734 -21.16 16.05 -0.04
CA VAL A 734 -20.25 14.90 -0.21
C VAL A 734 -19.25 15.29 -1.27
N ARG A 735 -17.97 15.30 -0.94
CA ARG A 735 -16.92 15.73 -1.85
C ARG A 735 -15.78 14.71 -1.87
N ALA A 736 -15.22 14.45 -3.04
CA ALA A 736 -13.99 13.72 -3.22
C ALA A 736 -12.98 14.59 -3.99
N ARG A 737 -11.73 14.65 -3.53
CA ARG A 737 -10.66 15.39 -4.20
C ARG A 737 -9.42 14.52 -4.36
N ALA A 738 -8.78 14.58 -5.51
CA ALA A 738 -7.50 13.95 -5.73
C ALA A 738 -6.43 14.59 -4.83
N GLY A 739 -5.87 13.80 -3.92
CA GLY A 739 -4.64 14.15 -3.25
C GLY A 739 -3.45 13.82 -4.14
N GLU A 740 -2.66 14.85 -4.51
CA GLU A 740 -1.50 14.77 -5.42
C GLU A 740 -0.56 13.59 -5.14
N ARG A 741 -0.40 13.19 -3.87
CA ARG A 741 0.52 12.09 -3.47
C ARG A 741 -0.17 10.87 -2.86
N ILE A 742 -1.45 10.97 -2.54
CA ILE A 742 -2.09 10.07 -1.56
C ILE A 742 -3.34 9.38 -2.10
N GLY A 743 -3.87 9.84 -3.23
CA GLY A 743 -5.11 9.30 -3.81
C GLY A 743 -6.31 10.16 -3.43
N PRO A 744 -7.52 9.75 -3.82
CA PRO A 744 -8.71 10.54 -3.58
C PRO A 744 -9.05 10.57 -2.10
N VAL A 745 -9.47 11.73 -1.63
CA VAL A 745 -9.87 11.99 -0.25
C VAL A 745 -11.32 12.42 -0.26
N VAL A 746 -12.15 11.73 0.51
CA VAL A 746 -13.58 11.97 0.67
C VAL A 746 -13.86 12.74 1.96
N ASP A 747 -14.65 13.80 1.86
CA ASP A 747 -15.17 14.57 2.98
C ASP A 747 -16.69 14.71 2.95
N VAL A 748 -17.25 14.84 4.14
CA VAL A 748 -18.69 15.03 4.35
C VAL A 748 -18.90 16.23 5.26
N GLY A 749 -19.87 17.07 4.90
CA GLY A 749 -20.19 18.29 5.62
C GLY A 749 -21.65 18.68 5.47
N LEU A 750 -22.08 19.72 6.19
CA LEU A 750 -23.39 20.32 5.94
C LEU A 750 -23.34 21.07 4.61
N GLY A 751 -24.33 20.83 3.76
CA GLY A 751 -24.40 21.35 2.39
C GLY A 751 -25.10 22.71 2.26
N GLY A 752 -25.14 23.23 1.04
CA GLY A 752 -25.79 24.47 0.67
C GLY A 752 -24.85 25.68 0.64
N VAL A 753 -25.41 26.88 0.45
CA VAL A 753 -24.68 28.13 0.14
C VAL A 753 -23.71 28.58 1.25
N GLN A 754 -23.81 28.01 2.46
CA GLN A 754 -22.89 28.31 3.59
C GLN A 754 -21.81 27.23 3.80
N ALA A 755 -21.78 26.17 2.97
CA ALA A 755 -20.87 25.04 3.11
C ALA A 755 -19.38 25.43 2.98
N ASP A 756 -19.07 26.49 2.23
CA ASP A 756 -17.69 26.97 2.03
C ASP A 756 -17.10 27.65 3.26
N VAL A 757 -17.94 28.06 4.22
CA VAL A 757 -17.54 28.77 5.44
C VAL A 757 -17.24 27.80 6.59
N ILE A 758 -17.73 26.55 6.50
CA ILE A 758 -17.62 25.53 7.54
C ILE A 758 -16.90 24.31 6.93
N ASP A 759 -15.57 24.34 6.96
CA ASP A 759 -14.79 23.14 6.68
C ASP A 759 -15.02 22.12 7.80
N SER A 760 -15.34 20.87 7.44
CA SER A 760 -15.60 19.81 8.41
C SER A 760 -14.31 19.29 9.03
N GLY A 761 -13.16 19.45 8.36
CA GLY A 761 -11.85 18.97 8.82
C GLY A 761 -11.76 17.43 8.98
N VAL A 762 -12.81 16.70 8.59
CA VAL A 762 -12.88 15.23 8.70
C VAL A 762 -12.85 14.64 7.29
N HIS A 763 -11.77 13.93 7.00
CA HIS A 763 -11.50 13.37 5.69
C HIS A 763 -11.15 11.87 5.79
N ARG A 764 -11.45 11.10 4.73
CA ARG A 764 -11.01 9.71 4.58
C ARG A 764 -10.51 9.39 3.17
N LEU A 765 -9.51 8.52 3.01
CA LEU A 765 -9.07 8.05 1.69
C LEU A 765 -10.09 7.12 1.07
N ALA A 766 -10.24 7.25 -0.24
CA ALA A 766 -10.94 6.29 -1.07
C ALA A 766 -10.07 5.04 -1.36
N PRO A 767 -10.68 3.85 -1.58
CA PRO A 767 -12.11 3.59 -1.49
C PRO A 767 -12.56 3.28 -0.05
N LEU A 768 -13.74 3.78 0.32
CA LEU A 768 -14.38 3.56 1.61
C LEU A 768 -15.26 2.32 1.59
N SER A 769 -15.21 1.54 2.68
CA SER A 769 -16.25 0.55 2.98
C SER A 769 -17.50 1.24 3.56
N PRO A 770 -18.67 0.59 3.58
CA PRO A 770 -19.85 1.10 4.28
C PRO A 770 -19.58 1.43 5.75
N SER A 771 -18.77 0.62 6.42
CA SER A 771 -18.34 0.84 7.79
C SER A 771 -17.43 2.08 7.93
N GLY A 772 -16.49 2.28 7.00
CA GLY A 772 -15.63 3.47 6.94
C GLY A 772 -16.41 4.76 6.64
N ALA A 773 -17.38 4.70 5.72
CA ALA A 773 -18.28 5.80 5.41
C ALA A 773 -19.20 6.15 6.59
N ARG A 774 -19.71 5.17 7.33
CA ARG A 774 -20.47 5.40 8.57
C ARG A 774 -19.62 6.10 9.62
N GLN A 775 -18.36 5.69 9.80
CA GLN A 775 -17.46 6.35 10.75
C GLN A 775 -17.12 7.79 10.34
N LEU A 776 -16.90 8.05 9.05
CA LEU A 776 -16.74 9.41 8.51
C LEU A 776 -17.96 10.26 8.85
N LEU A 777 -19.16 9.71 8.68
CA LEU A 777 -20.40 10.39 8.99
C LEU A 777 -20.57 10.66 10.49
N GLU A 778 -20.36 9.65 11.35
CA GLU A 778 -20.50 9.74 12.81
C GLU A 778 -19.55 10.76 13.45
N THR A 779 -18.38 10.98 12.83
CA THR A 779 -17.41 11.97 13.27
C THR A 779 -17.65 13.37 12.71
N SER A 780 -18.64 13.52 11.82
CA SER A 780 -19.03 14.79 11.22
C SER A 780 -20.22 15.44 11.94
N ARG A 781 -20.45 16.73 11.69
CA ARG A 781 -21.66 17.44 12.17
C ARG A 781 -22.95 16.94 11.49
N VAL A 782 -22.84 16.22 10.38
CA VAL A 782 -24.00 15.70 9.63
C VAL A 782 -24.72 14.61 10.42
N ALA A 783 -24.00 13.77 11.16
CA ALA A 783 -24.62 12.74 12.00
C ALA A 783 -25.60 13.33 13.02
N MET A 784 -25.23 14.45 13.65
CA MET A 784 -26.10 15.15 14.59
C MET A 784 -27.33 15.73 13.88
N ALA A 785 -27.17 16.37 12.72
CA ALA A 785 -28.28 16.93 11.94
C ALA A 785 -29.28 15.85 11.48
N LEU A 786 -28.80 14.69 11.03
CA LEU A 786 -29.64 13.55 10.66
C LEU A 786 -30.39 12.98 11.87
N HIS A 787 -29.71 12.88 13.02
CA HIS A 787 -30.33 12.42 14.26
C HIS A 787 -31.45 13.34 14.73
N GLU A 788 -31.22 14.67 14.72
CA GLU A 788 -32.24 15.67 15.07
C GLU A 788 -33.43 15.66 14.11
N ALA A 789 -33.19 15.40 12.82
CA ALA A 789 -34.23 15.27 11.81
C ALA A 789 -34.96 13.91 11.82
N GLY A 790 -34.49 12.94 12.61
CA GLY A 790 -35.05 11.58 12.64
C GLY A 790 -34.81 10.78 11.36
N LEU A 791 -33.78 11.12 10.58
CA LEU A 791 -33.50 10.53 9.26
C LEU A 791 -32.41 9.44 9.34
N PRO A 792 -32.59 8.30 8.64
CA PRO A 792 -31.60 7.23 8.65
C PRO A 792 -30.36 7.58 7.81
N ALA A 793 -29.19 7.23 8.32
CA ALA A 793 -27.90 7.50 7.68
C ALA A 793 -27.57 6.55 6.50
N ASP A 794 -28.18 5.37 6.41
CA ASP A 794 -27.72 4.29 5.53
C ASP A 794 -27.73 4.68 4.04
N ARG A 795 -28.71 5.47 3.60
CA ARG A 795 -28.76 5.98 2.21
C ARG A 795 -27.60 6.94 1.89
N LEU A 796 -27.21 7.77 2.86
CA LEU A 796 -26.07 8.67 2.70
C LEU A 796 -24.74 7.91 2.74
N VAL A 797 -24.64 6.88 3.58
CA VAL A 797 -23.49 5.97 3.63
C VAL A 797 -23.26 5.31 2.25
N ASP A 798 -24.32 4.85 1.59
CA ASP A 798 -24.24 4.27 0.24
C ASP A 798 -23.72 5.29 -0.80
N VAL A 799 -24.24 6.53 -0.78
CA VAL A 799 -23.73 7.61 -1.66
C VAL A 799 -22.26 7.92 -1.41
N ILE A 800 -21.83 8.01 -0.14
CA ILE A 800 -20.42 8.24 0.22
C ILE A 800 -19.53 7.12 -0.32
N VAL A 801 -19.95 5.86 -0.18
CA VAL A 801 -19.20 4.70 -0.71
C VAL A 801 -19.12 4.76 -2.24
N ARG A 802 -20.22 5.08 -2.93
CA ARG A 802 -20.25 5.17 -4.41
C ARG A 802 -19.39 6.32 -4.94
N VAL A 803 -19.46 7.51 -4.35
CA VAL A 803 -18.57 8.64 -4.68
C VAL A 803 -17.11 8.29 -4.40
N SER A 804 -16.85 7.62 -3.28
CA SER A 804 -15.52 7.14 -2.94
C SER A 804 -15.01 6.13 -3.98
N ARG A 805 -15.85 5.22 -4.47
CA ARG A 805 -15.47 4.25 -5.49
C ARG A 805 -15.21 4.92 -6.84
N LEU A 806 -16.12 5.78 -7.30
CA LEU A 806 -15.99 6.54 -8.54
C LEU A 806 -14.66 7.32 -8.58
N SER A 807 -14.35 8.08 -7.53
CA SER A 807 -13.08 8.82 -7.46
C SER A 807 -11.84 7.92 -7.38
N PHE A 808 -11.96 6.70 -6.88
CA PHE A 808 -10.83 5.77 -6.78
C PHE A 808 -10.56 5.03 -8.09
N GLU A 809 -11.61 4.66 -8.82
CA GLU A 809 -11.50 3.92 -10.07
C GLU A 809 -11.15 4.80 -11.27
N HIS A 810 -11.55 6.08 -11.23
CA HIS A 810 -11.23 7.07 -12.27
C HIS A 810 -10.24 8.11 -11.75
N ALA A 811 -8.94 7.84 -11.93
CA ALA A 811 -7.87 8.70 -11.43
C ALA A 811 -7.83 10.07 -12.14
N GLU A 812 -8.46 10.17 -13.30
CA GLU A 812 -8.64 11.36 -14.11
C GLU A 812 -9.56 12.39 -13.43
N LEU A 813 -10.45 11.93 -12.54
CA LEU A 813 -11.34 12.81 -11.77
C LEU A 813 -10.58 13.44 -10.61
N THR A 814 -10.21 14.71 -10.78
CA THR A 814 -9.48 15.47 -9.75
C THR A 814 -10.39 16.00 -8.63
N GLU A 815 -11.67 16.24 -8.92
CA GLU A 815 -12.69 16.65 -7.95
C GLU A 815 -14.06 16.10 -8.33
N ILE A 816 -14.83 15.69 -7.31
CA ILE A 816 -16.24 15.36 -7.39
C ILE A 816 -16.91 16.08 -6.23
N GLU A 817 -17.88 16.95 -6.48
CA GLU A 817 -18.61 17.66 -5.43
C GLU A 817 -20.12 17.55 -5.60
N LEU A 818 -20.79 16.89 -4.66
CA LEU A 818 -22.24 16.85 -4.58
C LEU A 818 -22.69 17.82 -3.47
N ASN A 819 -23.28 18.97 -3.84
CA ASN A 819 -23.56 20.04 -2.88
C ASN A 819 -24.82 20.92 -3.20
N PRO A 820 -26.03 20.54 -2.75
CA PRO A 820 -26.29 19.53 -1.75
C PRO A 820 -26.79 18.19 -2.30
N VAL A 821 -26.42 17.13 -1.59
CA VAL A 821 -27.15 15.88 -1.46
C VAL A 821 -28.24 16.08 -0.40
N ILE A 822 -29.51 15.98 -0.79
CA ILE A 822 -30.65 16.16 0.12
C ILE A 822 -31.07 14.80 0.66
N VAL A 823 -30.96 14.62 1.98
CA VAL A 823 -31.42 13.41 2.68
C VAL A 823 -32.81 13.67 3.26
N SER A 824 -33.81 12.90 2.83
CA SER A 824 -35.21 13.05 3.27
C SER A 824 -35.83 11.69 3.62
N GLU A 825 -37.03 11.68 4.22
CA GLU A 825 -37.79 10.44 4.46
C GLU A 825 -38.06 9.68 3.14
N GLY A 826 -38.40 10.44 2.08
CA GLY A 826 -38.77 9.90 0.77
C GLY A 826 -37.62 9.35 -0.06
N GLY A 827 -36.37 9.72 0.24
CA GLY A 827 -35.20 9.31 -0.54
C GLY A 827 -33.98 10.22 -0.33
N ILE A 828 -32.96 9.98 -1.15
CA ILE A 828 -31.72 10.77 -1.21
C ILE A 828 -31.48 11.19 -2.66
N TRP A 829 -31.10 12.44 -2.88
CA TRP A 829 -30.80 12.94 -4.23
C TRP A 829 -29.73 14.02 -4.19
N ALA A 830 -28.73 13.91 -5.07
CA ALA A 830 -27.85 15.01 -5.41
C ALA A 830 -28.62 16.02 -6.26
N THR A 831 -28.62 17.29 -5.86
CA THR A 831 -29.33 18.37 -6.56
C THR A 831 -28.40 19.39 -7.22
N ASP A 832 -27.11 19.35 -6.89
CA ASP A 832 -26.04 20.14 -7.50
C ASP A 832 -24.80 19.23 -7.51
N VAL A 833 -24.13 19.13 -8.65
CA VAL A 833 -23.12 18.11 -8.95
C VAL A 833 -21.99 18.67 -9.80
#